data_AF-A0A3L7XU84-F1
#
_entry.id   AF-A0A3L7XU84-F1
#
_cell.length_a   1.000
_cell.length_b   1.000
_cell.length_c   1.000
_cell.angle_alpha   90.00
_cell.angle_beta   90.00
_cell.angle_gamma   90.00
#
_symmetry.space_group_name_H-M   'P 1'
#
loop_
_entity.id
_entity.type
_entity.pdbx_description
1 polymer ?
#
loop_
_entity_poly.entity_id
_entity_poly.type
_entity_poly.pdbx_seq_one_letter_code
_entity_poly.pdbx_strand_id
1 'polypeptide(L)'
;MKMNSNQPDNLKRIIVDGRVLDFAAGDSVLVAMLRAGLHPTGGGCLCLGGDCPHCLATVDGIAYVRTCQTRARPGLIVESFPKDGYPPLPLAVAHAPAVAARNIHCDVVVIGQGAAGRAACAAAQQAGSQVVTLDAAAGEEVIGIYVGPLVVARTDSGMLHLHPRAEIIVATGAAEIQPVAPGNELAGILTVRAAQTLAAAGVGLGRVVAIGAAPAGIDVEQAPGELVRFEGTQRVAAVVMRDASGAERRHACDTAVVGLGLQPRDALLRMGQGLAVRAVGAAARATDIPPCPIAGTVCACSGVTVPDLESAWQRGFHELELVKRSTLAGTGTCQGMACMPHVRSFLAARGGTLQPPFTARPVTRQLTMGEAAVGAHHQAVPRTALDGEHRRLGAQMDRIGGWWRPWHYGNALQEYWAVREAVSLGDVSTLGKLQVSGPDALELLERLYPTRVKPIAPGSARYVLMLNDRGYIFDDGLICCDGAQRYSLTFTSGGASYAEMWVRDWAESWRLDVRILNQTMALGAINVTGVLAKELLSRAGLPNAPQYMQHASAVVAGVQCKVHRLSFTGELSYELHHPAGDSVVLWRRLLELGKDLGIKPHGLQTLLQLRLEKGHIIVGQDTDFDSTARRVDMQWAVKLDKPDFVGRQAVLRTNKIALDRQLAGFEMEGAAPLEGAGIHFGGEYAGYVTSSFASPVLGKAIMLGWLRLFDGALPDQVTIDGRSARRVATPFYDKDGARARV
;
A
#
# COMPACT_ATOMS: atom_id res chain seq x y z
N MET A 1 47.24 22.64 -31.28
CA MET A 1 47.58 21.38 -31.98
C MET A 1 46.29 20.86 -32.60
N LYS A 2 46.23 20.77 -33.93
CA LYS A 2 45.00 20.51 -34.70
C LYS A 2 44.40 19.15 -34.30
N MET A 3 43.11 19.15 -33.98
CA MET A 3 42.30 17.93 -33.84
C MET A 3 42.30 17.21 -35.19
N ASN A 4 42.76 15.97 -35.19
CA ASN A 4 42.77 15.11 -36.36
C ASN A 4 41.40 14.43 -36.43
N SER A 5 40.57 14.86 -37.36
CA SER A 5 39.29 14.25 -37.71
C SER A 5 39.52 13.14 -38.73
N ASN A 6 39.64 11.90 -38.25
CA ASN A 6 39.40 10.71 -39.09
C ASN A 6 39.08 9.47 -38.24
N GLN A 7 37.86 8.95 -38.47
CA GLN A 7 37.24 7.67 -38.08
C GLN A 7 36.50 7.54 -36.73
N PRO A 8 35.20 7.14 -36.75
CA PRO A 8 34.38 6.90 -35.57
C PRO A 8 34.39 5.40 -35.21
N ASP A 9 35.03 5.03 -34.11
CA ASP A 9 34.76 3.74 -33.47
C ASP A 9 33.83 3.96 -32.28
N ASN A 10 32.60 3.49 -32.44
CA ASN A 10 31.57 3.38 -31.41
C ASN A 10 32.13 2.53 -30.26
N LEU A 11 32.63 3.18 -29.20
CA LEU A 11 33.27 2.53 -28.05
C LEU A 11 32.23 1.69 -27.26
N LYS A 12 32.06 0.42 -27.66
CA LYS A 12 31.21 -0.59 -27.01
C LYS A 12 31.88 -1.09 -25.72
N ARG A 13 31.85 -0.26 -24.68
CA ARG A 13 32.53 -0.53 -23.41
C ARG A 13 31.58 -0.56 -22.22
N ILE A 14 31.76 -1.54 -21.34
CA ILE A 14 31.13 -1.64 -20.01
C ILE A 14 32.19 -1.46 -18.92
N ILE A 15 31.78 -1.11 -17.70
CA ILE A 15 32.67 -0.99 -16.54
C ILE A 15 32.29 -2.10 -15.56
N VAL A 16 33.24 -2.97 -15.21
CA VAL A 16 33.05 -4.05 -14.24
C VAL A 16 34.09 -3.90 -13.13
N ASP A 17 33.65 -3.62 -11.92
CA ASP A 17 34.53 -3.39 -10.76
C ASP A 17 35.64 -2.35 -11.04
N GLY A 18 35.27 -1.27 -11.74
CA GLY A 18 36.17 -0.20 -12.17
C GLY A 18 37.04 -0.53 -13.39
N ARG A 19 36.97 -1.75 -13.95
CA ARG A 19 37.71 -2.15 -15.16
C ARG A 19 36.86 -1.95 -16.40
N VAL A 20 37.46 -1.38 -17.44
CA VAL A 20 36.78 -1.17 -18.74
C VAL A 20 36.91 -2.42 -19.59
N LEU A 21 35.78 -2.98 -20.03
CA LEU A 21 35.74 -4.18 -20.90
C LEU A 21 35.06 -3.87 -22.23
N ASP A 22 35.60 -4.41 -23.31
CA ASP A 22 34.97 -4.38 -24.63
C ASP A 22 33.91 -5.48 -24.75
N PHE A 23 32.82 -5.19 -25.48
CA PHE A 23 31.79 -6.17 -25.81
C PHE A 23 31.44 -6.16 -27.31
N ALA A 24 31.02 -7.32 -27.82
CA ALA A 24 30.55 -7.52 -29.18
C ALA A 24 29.03 -7.28 -29.29
N ALA A 25 28.55 -6.97 -30.49
CA ALA A 25 27.12 -6.77 -30.69
C ALA A 25 26.34 -8.06 -30.34
N GLY A 26 25.34 -7.95 -29.46
CA GLY A 26 24.54 -9.09 -29.02
C GLY A 26 25.03 -9.77 -27.74
N ASP A 27 26.20 -9.39 -27.21
CA ASP A 27 26.69 -9.92 -25.95
C ASP A 27 25.74 -9.60 -24.79
N SER A 28 25.62 -10.55 -23.86
CA SER A 28 25.23 -10.24 -22.50
C SER A 28 26.44 -9.76 -21.69
N VAL A 29 26.18 -9.09 -20.56
CA VAL A 29 27.21 -8.64 -19.63
C VAL A 29 28.12 -9.81 -19.22
N LEU A 30 27.55 -10.99 -18.93
CA LEU A 30 28.34 -12.17 -18.58
C LEU A 30 29.26 -12.64 -19.71
N VAL A 31 28.80 -12.62 -20.96
CA VAL A 31 29.62 -13.03 -22.11
C VAL A 31 30.82 -12.09 -22.27
N ALA A 32 30.61 -10.78 -22.13
CA ALA A 32 31.69 -9.80 -22.15
C ALA A 32 32.71 -10.02 -21.02
N MET A 33 32.22 -10.27 -19.80
CA MET A 33 33.07 -10.60 -18.64
C MET A 33 33.92 -11.85 -18.92
N LEU A 34 33.29 -12.94 -19.35
CA LEU A 34 33.98 -14.22 -19.60
C LEU A 34 34.99 -14.12 -20.76
N ARG A 35 34.69 -13.35 -21.81
CA ARG A 35 35.64 -13.09 -22.90
C ARG A 35 36.89 -12.36 -22.40
N ALA A 36 36.73 -11.45 -21.44
CA ALA A 36 37.83 -10.77 -20.78
C ALA A 36 38.53 -11.60 -19.68
N GLY A 37 38.15 -12.88 -19.51
CA GLY A 37 38.70 -13.76 -18.48
C GLY A 37 38.17 -13.47 -17.06
N LEU A 38 37.12 -12.65 -16.93
CA LEU A 38 36.49 -12.35 -15.65
C LEU A 38 35.33 -13.29 -15.39
N HIS A 39 35.35 -13.95 -14.24
CA HIS A 39 34.30 -14.85 -13.79
C HIS A 39 33.47 -14.17 -12.69
N PRO A 40 32.17 -14.47 -12.60
CA PRO A 40 31.36 -14.06 -11.46
C PRO A 40 31.96 -14.51 -10.13
N THR A 41 31.78 -13.69 -9.09
CA THR A 41 32.20 -14.04 -7.72
C THR A 41 31.52 -15.33 -7.26
N GLY A 42 32.29 -16.24 -6.65
CA GLY A 42 31.78 -17.48 -6.06
C GLY A 42 31.78 -18.70 -6.99
N GLY A 43 32.07 -18.52 -8.29
CA GLY A 43 32.21 -19.62 -9.25
C GLY A 43 30.90 -20.36 -9.55
N GLY A 44 30.97 -21.69 -9.73
CA GLY A 44 29.82 -22.56 -9.97
C GLY A 44 29.45 -22.78 -11.44
N CYS A 45 28.50 -23.70 -11.66
CA CYS A 45 28.05 -24.12 -13.00
C CYS A 45 27.19 -23.06 -13.71
N LEU A 46 27.74 -22.38 -14.71
CA LEU A 46 27.02 -21.35 -15.45
C LEU A 46 26.06 -21.96 -16.50
N CYS A 47 24.80 -21.53 -16.47
CA CYS A 47 23.76 -21.99 -17.41
C CYS A 47 23.51 -21.04 -18.60
N LEU A 48 23.91 -19.76 -18.47
CA LEU A 48 23.60 -18.65 -19.38
C LEU A 48 22.10 -18.42 -19.71
N GLY A 49 21.18 -19.23 -19.18
CA GLY A 49 19.72 -19.12 -19.34
C GLY A 49 18.99 -18.41 -18.20
N GLY A 50 19.72 -17.86 -17.23
CA GLY A 50 19.14 -17.21 -16.04
C GLY A 50 18.57 -18.17 -14.99
N ASP A 51 18.87 -19.47 -15.08
CA ASP A 51 18.37 -20.52 -14.19
C ASP A 51 19.26 -20.75 -12.96
N CYS A 52 20.54 -20.39 -13.05
CA CYS A 52 21.53 -20.52 -11.98
C CYS A 52 21.68 -19.22 -11.18
N PRO A 53 22.11 -19.26 -9.91
CA PRO A 53 22.33 -18.06 -9.10
C PRO A 53 23.71 -17.42 -9.30
N HIS A 54 24.60 -18.07 -10.03
CA HIS A 54 26.04 -17.76 -10.01
C HIS A 54 26.45 -16.46 -10.72
N CYS A 55 25.59 -15.86 -11.54
CA CYS A 55 25.94 -14.69 -12.37
C CYS A 55 25.32 -13.38 -11.87
N LEU A 56 24.91 -13.34 -10.60
CA LEU A 56 24.26 -12.17 -10.00
C LEU A 56 25.29 -11.08 -9.69
N ALA A 57 24.94 -9.84 -10.01
CA ALA A 57 25.73 -8.66 -9.72
C ALA A 57 24.81 -7.46 -9.45
N THR A 58 25.39 -6.36 -9.00
CA THR A 58 24.73 -5.05 -9.07
C THR A 58 24.99 -4.48 -10.46
N VAL A 59 23.93 -4.12 -11.19
CA VAL A 59 24.03 -3.49 -12.52
C VAL A 59 23.33 -2.14 -12.47
N ASP A 60 24.06 -1.07 -12.79
CA ASP A 60 23.57 0.32 -12.73
C ASP A 60 22.86 0.64 -11.39
N GLY A 61 23.43 0.17 -10.28
CA GLY A 61 22.89 0.36 -8.93
C GLY A 61 21.74 -0.58 -8.53
N ILE A 62 21.31 -1.48 -9.42
CA ILE A 62 20.27 -2.49 -9.13
C ILE A 62 20.94 -3.81 -8.74
N ALA A 63 20.78 -4.22 -7.49
CA ALA A 63 21.30 -5.50 -7.00
C ALA A 63 20.50 -6.70 -7.53
N TYR A 64 21.16 -7.86 -7.53
CA TYR A 64 20.61 -9.18 -7.89
C TYR A 64 20.19 -9.29 -9.36
N VAL A 65 20.87 -8.55 -10.23
CA VAL A 65 20.66 -8.60 -11.68
C VAL A 65 21.45 -9.76 -12.27
N ARG A 66 20.81 -10.53 -13.16
CA ARG A 66 21.45 -11.65 -13.87
C ARG A 66 22.24 -11.12 -15.05
N THR A 67 23.57 -11.08 -14.91
CA THR A 67 24.46 -10.60 -15.97
C THR A 67 24.35 -11.42 -17.27
N CYS A 68 23.96 -12.70 -17.20
CA CYS A 68 23.76 -13.52 -18.40
C CYS A 68 22.52 -13.16 -19.23
N GLN A 69 21.51 -12.54 -18.62
CA GLN A 69 20.28 -12.10 -19.29
C GLN A 69 20.27 -10.58 -19.54
N THR A 70 21.28 -9.87 -19.06
CA THR A 70 21.41 -8.42 -19.23
C THR A 70 22.25 -8.14 -20.47
N ARG A 71 21.68 -7.43 -21.45
CA ARG A 71 22.40 -7.03 -22.67
C ARG A 71 23.52 -6.03 -22.32
N ALA A 72 24.72 -6.26 -22.84
CA ALA A 72 25.80 -5.29 -22.70
C ALA A 72 25.50 -4.03 -23.55
N ARG A 73 25.66 -2.85 -22.95
CA ARG A 73 25.48 -1.56 -23.62
C ARG A 73 26.53 -0.55 -23.16
N PRO A 74 26.89 0.46 -23.98
CA PRO A 74 27.93 1.43 -23.61
C PRO A 74 27.60 2.12 -22.28
N GLY A 75 28.61 2.24 -21.41
CA GLY A 75 28.50 2.95 -20.13
C GLY A 75 27.76 2.20 -19.02
N LEU A 76 27.32 0.95 -19.25
CA LEU A 76 26.75 0.10 -18.19
C LEU A 76 27.82 -0.19 -17.13
N ILE A 77 27.44 -0.05 -15.86
CA ILE A 77 28.30 -0.29 -14.70
C ILE A 77 27.86 -1.58 -14.00
N VAL A 78 28.82 -2.45 -13.71
CA VAL A 78 28.63 -3.71 -13.00
C VAL A 78 29.53 -3.69 -11.77
N GLU A 79 28.94 -4.04 -10.64
CA GLU A 79 29.66 -4.27 -9.39
C GLU A 79 29.40 -5.71 -8.96
N SER A 80 30.47 -6.49 -8.91
CA SER A 80 30.43 -7.86 -8.46
C SER A 80 30.06 -7.92 -6.98
N PHE A 81 29.29 -8.94 -6.60
CA PHE A 81 28.97 -9.14 -5.20
C PHE A 81 30.22 -9.49 -4.38
N PRO A 82 30.24 -9.15 -3.07
CA PRO A 82 31.26 -9.63 -2.15
C PRO A 82 31.32 -11.16 -2.14
N LYS A 83 32.52 -11.72 -1.95
CA LYS A 83 32.71 -13.17 -1.84
C LYS A 83 31.94 -13.75 -0.64
N ASP A 84 31.95 -13.01 0.46
CA ASP A 84 31.28 -13.37 1.71
C ASP A 84 30.22 -12.30 2.03
N GLY A 85 28.96 -12.60 1.75
CA GLY A 85 27.83 -11.76 2.13
C GLY A 85 26.99 -11.23 0.97
N TYR A 86 26.11 -10.28 1.31
CA TYR A 86 25.16 -9.68 0.38
C TYR A 86 25.71 -8.36 -0.19
N PRO A 87 25.24 -7.89 -1.35
CA PRO A 87 25.53 -6.53 -1.81
C PRO A 87 25.16 -5.51 -0.73
N PRO A 88 25.98 -4.46 -0.52
CA PRO A 88 25.67 -3.43 0.47
C PRO A 88 24.37 -2.71 0.12
N LEU A 89 23.64 -2.26 1.15
CA LEU A 89 22.52 -1.36 0.94
C LEU A 89 23.06 -0.01 0.44
N PRO A 90 22.39 0.64 -0.54
CA PRO A 90 22.81 1.94 -1.01
C PRO A 90 22.77 2.98 0.12
N LEU A 91 23.89 3.68 0.35
CA LEU A 91 24.06 4.67 1.43
C LEU A 91 23.22 5.94 1.24
N ALA A 92 22.79 6.23 0.02
CA ALA A 92 21.92 7.34 -0.31
C ALA A 92 20.68 6.82 -1.03
N VAL A 93 19.51 7.33 -0.66
CA VAL A 93 18.27 7.13 -1.42
C VAL A 93 18.39 7.98 -2.68
N ALA A 94 19.04 7.44 -3.71
CA ALA A 94 18.86 7.99 -5.04
C ALA A 94 17.37 7.88 -5.37
N HIS A 95 16.76 8.96 -5.86
CA HIS A 95 15.42 8.87 -6.42
C HIS A 95 15.46 7.88 -7.58
N ALA A 96 14.97 6.66 -7.33
CA ALA A 96 14.80 5.67 -8.38
C ALA A 96 13.86 6.27 -9.45
N PRO A 97 14.14 6.04 -10.74
CA PRO A 97 13.26 6.50 -11.80
C PRO A 97 11.85 5.96 -11.58
N ALA A 98 10.84 6.78 -11.90
CA ALA A 98 9.45 6.37 -11.79
C ALA A 98 9.20 5.14 -12.67
N VAL A 99 8.67 4.08 -12.08
CA VAL A 99 8.25 2.89 -12.82
C VAL A 99 6.81 3.12 -13.29
N ALA A 100 6.55 2.96 -14.58
CA ALA A 100 5.21 3.01 -15.13
C ALA A 100 4.60 1.61 -15.21
N ALA A 101 3.29 1.50 -15.03
CA ALA A 101 2.53 0.29 -15.34
C ALA A 101 1.58 0.55 -16.51
N ARG A 102 1.45 -0.46 -17.39
CA ARG A 102 0.45 -0.48 -18.46
C ARG A 102 -0.47 -1.68 -18.24
N ASN A 103 -1.79 -1.44 -18.28
CA ASN A 103 -2.79 -2.49 -18.19
C ASN A 103 -3.32 -2.80 -19.59
N ILE A 104 -3.26 -4.06 -20.01
CA ILE A 104 -3.71 -4.53 -21.32
C ILE A 104 -4.69 -5.68 -21.13
N HIS A 105 -5.80 -5.66 -21.86
CA HIS A 105 -6.74 -6.76 -21.94
C HIS A 105 -6.52 -7.50 -23.27
N CYS A 106 -6.60 -8.83 -23.24
CA CYS A 106 -6.44 -9.69 -24.40
C CYS A 106 -7.22 -11.00 -24.19
N ASP A 107 -7.30 -11.85 -25.21
CA ASP A 107 -7.92 -13.16 -25.09
C ASP A 107 -6.91 -14.19 -24.60
N VAL A 108 -5.71 -14.20 -25.20
CA VAL A 108 -4.67 -15.19 -24.93
C VAL A 108 -3.32 -14.52 -24.66
N VAL A 109 -2.62 -14.99 -23.63
CA VAL A 109 -1.20 -14.64 -23.41
C VAL A 109 -0.33 -15.84 -23.71
N VAL A 110 0.71 -15.69 -24.53
CA VAL A 110 1.71 -16.73 -24.80
C VAL A 110 3.06 -16.30 -24.21
N ILE A 111 3.58 -17.10 -23.28
CA ILE A 111 4.81 -16.81 -22.54
C ILE A 111 5.94 -17.67 -23.07
N GLY A 112 6.89 -17.07 -23.77
CA GLY A 112 7.98 -17.72 -24.48
C GLY A 112 7.69 -17.85 -25.98
N GLN A 113 8.64 -17.42 -26.79
CA GLN A 113 8.58 -17.39 -28.26
C GLN A 113 9.55 -18.38 -28.90
N GLY A 114 9.87 -19.48 -28.21
CA GLY A 114 10.48 -20.67 -28.84
C GLY A 114 9.56 -21.31 -29.88
N ALA A 115 10.01 -22.36 -30.56
CA ALA A 115 9.22 -23.02 -31.62
C ALA A 115 7.79 -23.39 -31.19
N ALA A 116 7.63 -23.97 -29.99
CA ALA A 116 6.32 -24.31 -29.44
C ALA A 116 5.45 -23.08 -29.14
N GLY A 117 6.03 -22.01 -28.63
CA GLY A 117 5.32 -20.76 -28.34
C GLY A 117 4.85 -20.05 -29.62
N ARG A 118 5.70 -19.98 -30.65
CA ARG A 118 5.30 -19.43 -31.96
C ARG A 118 4.18 -20.24 -32.61
N ALA A 119 4.24 -21.57 -32.53
CA ALA A 119 3.17 -22.42 -33.03
C ALA A 119 1.85 -22.20 -32.26
N ALA A 120 1.92 -22.09 -30.93
CA ALA A 120 0.75 -21.82 -30.10
C ALA A 120 0.14 -20.42 -30.36
N CYS A 121 0.98 -19.41 -30.55
CA CYS A 121 0.56 -18.06 -30.93
C CYS A 121 -0.17 -18.08 -32.29
N ALA A 122 0.43 -18.70 -33.30
CA ALA A 122 -0.16 -18.81 -34.63
C ALA A 122 -1.52 -19.53 -34.59
N ALA A 123 -1.64 -20.62 -33.83
CA ALA A 123 -2.90 -21.34 -33.67
C ALA A 123 -3.99 -20.48 -32.99
N ALA A 124 -3.65 -19.73 -31.93
CA ALA A 124 -4.59 -18.84 -31.26
C ALA A 124 -5.03 -17.67 -32.15
N GLN A 125 -4.11 -17.09 -32.92
CA GLN A 125 -4.41 -16.04 -33.90
C GLN A 125 -5.31 -16.56 -35.04
N GLN A 126 -5.07 -17.77 -35.53
CA GLN A 126 -5.92 -18.43 -36.53
C GLN A 126 -7.33 -18.69 -35.99
N ALA A 127 -7.47 -18.92 -34.68
CA ALA A 127 -8.76 -19.01 -33.99
C ALA A 127 -9.43 -17.65 -33.72
N GLY A 128 -8.85 -16.54 -34.20
CA GLY A 128 -9.41 -15.19 -34.06
C GLY A 128 -9.17 -14.51 -32.71
N SER A 129 -8.32 -15.08 -31.85
CA SER A 129 -8.02 -14.50 -30.53
C SER A 129 -7.10 -13.29 -30.64
N GLN A 130 -7.33 -12.27 -29.79
CA GLN A 130 -6.34 -11.22 -29.55
C GLN A 130 -5.21 -11.78 -28.66
N VAL A 131 -4.06 -12.04 -29.26
CA VAL A 131 -2.91 -12.67 -28.59
C VAL A 131 -1.86 -11.64 -28.21
N VAL A 132 -1.36 -11.72 -26.98
CA VAL A 132 -0.14 -11.02 -26.55
C VAL A 132 0.95 -12.05 -26.27
N THR A 133 2.11 -11.86 -26.87
CA THR A 133 3.30 -12.70 -26.64
C THR A 133 4.28 -11.98 -25.73
N LEU A 134 4.95 -12.71 -24.85
CA LEU A 134 6.04 -12.20 -24.02
C LEU A 134 7.26 -13.11 -24.10
N ASP A 135 8.45 -12.57 -24.27
CA ASP A 135 9.70 -13.35 -24.23
C ASP A 135 10.82 -12.66 -23.46
N ALA A 136 11.44 -13.39 -22.52
CA ALA A 136 12.54 -12.87 -21.72
C ALA A 136 13.77 -12.46 -22.56
N ALA A 137 14.03 -13.12 -23.69
CA ALA A 137 15.12 -12.74 -24.61
C ALA A 137 14.84 -11.43 -25.36
N ALA A 138 13.57 -11.00 -25.42
CA ALA A 138 13.15 -9.69 -25.91
C ALA A 138 13.09 -8.62 -24.79
N GLY A 139 13.52 -8.94 -23.57
CA GLY A 139 13.43 -8.04 -22.40
C GLY A 139 12.07 -8.05 -21.72
N GLU A 140 11.17 -8.97 -22.08
CA GLU A 140 9.81 -9.09 -21.54
C GLU A 140 9.76 -10.26 -20.54
N GLU A 141 10.20 -10.01 -19.32
CA GLU A 141 10.34 -11.04 -18.30
C GLU A 141 9.02 -11.21 -17.52
N VAL A 142 8.34 -12.35 -17.67
CA VAL A 142 7.15 -12.66 -16.86
C VAL A 142 7.54 -13.02 -15.43
N ILE A 143 6.99 -12.25 -14.51
CA ILE A 143 7.30 -12.29 -13.09
C ILE A 143 6.32 -13.17 -12.32
N GLY A 144 5.06 -13.27 -12.76
CA GLY A 144 4.08 -14.12 -12.10
C GLY A 144 2.71 -14.14 -12.76
N ILE A 145 1.92 -15.15 -12.38
CA ILE A 145 0.50 -15.28 -12.70
C ILE A 145 -0.28 -15.21 -11.38
N TYR A 146 -1.30 -14.36 -11.33
CA TYR A 146 -2.15 -14.10 -10.17
C TYR A 146 -3.61 -14.45 -10.46
N VAL A 147 -4.38 -14.69 -9.39
CA VAL A 147 -5.84 -14.89 -9.44
C VAL A 147 -6.50 -13.62 -10.02
N GLY A 148 -7.45 -13.78 -10.95
CA GLY A 148 -8.11 -12.65 -11.61
C GLY A 148 -8.13 -12.69 -13.14
N PRO A 149 -7.70 -13.80 -13.77
CA PRO A 149 -6.30 -14.05 -14.14
C PRO A 149 -5.50 -12.79 -14.52
N LEU A 150 -4.32 -12.61 -13.93
CA LEU A 150 -3.42 -11.49 -14.22
C LEU A 150 -2.00 -12.01 -14.47
N VAL A 151 -1.42 -11.66 -15.63
CA VAL A 151 0.01 -11.91 -15.93
C VAL A 151 0.78 -10.60 -15.73
N VAL A 152 1.80 -10.62 -14.88
CA VAL A 152 2.67 -9.46 -14.64
C VAL A 152 4.02 -9.70 -15.26
N ALA A 153 4.48 -8.76 -16.09
CA ALA A 153 5.78 -8.82 -16.74
C ALA A 153 6.57 -7.51 -16.57
N ARG A 154 7.88 -7.64 -16.46
CA ARG A 154 8.84 -6.53 -16.55
C ARG A 154 9.24 -6.34 -18.01
N THR A 155 9.32 -5.09 -18.44
CA THR A 155 9.83 -4.67 -19.75
C THR A 155 10.83 -3.53 -19.60
N ASP A 156 11.57 -3.21 -20.65
CA ASP A 156 12.46 -2.03 -20.67
C ASP A 156 11.70 -0.71 -20.45
N SER A 157 10.38 -0.69 -20.68
CA SER A 157 9.51 0.48 -20.52
C SER A 157 8.77 0.54 -19.17
N GLY A 158 9.01 -0.41 -18.28
CA GLY A 158 8.30 -0.56 -17.00
C GLY A 158 7.52 -1.86 -16.91
N MET A 159 6.44 -1.85 -16.12
CA MET A 159 5.66 -3.05 -15.82
C MET A 159 4.44 -3.18 -16.74
N LEU A 160 4.15 -4.42 -17.13
CA LEU A 160 3.01 -4.79 -17.95
C LEU A 160 2.07 -5.70 -17.17
N HIS A 161 0.81 -5.30 -17.05
CA HIS A 161 -0.26 -6.04 -16.40
C HIS A 161 -1.24 -6.51 -17.49
N LEU A 162 -1.28 -7.82 -17.74
CA LEU A 162 -2.11 -8.43 -18.77
C LEU A 162 -3.29 -9.16 -18.14
N HIS A 163 -4.49 -8.86 -18.62
CA HIS A 163 -5.75 -9.47 -18.21
C HIS A 163 -6.30 -10.36 -19.33
N PRO A 164 -5.83 -11.61 -19.45
CA PRO A 164 -6.35 -12.58 -20.42
C PRO A 164 -7.78 -13.02 -20.06
N ARG A 165 -8.65 -13.14 -21.07
CA ARG A 165 -10.02 -13.62 -20.87
C ARG A 165 -10.19 -15.13 -21.05
N ALA A 166 -9.38 -15.73 -21.94
CA ALA A 166 -9.56 -17.12 -22.34
C ALA A 166 -8.47 -18.04 -21.78
N GLU A 167 -7.19 -17.75 -22.03
CA GLU A 167 -6.11 -18.70 -21.69
C GLU A 167 -4.75 -18.01 -21.51
N ILE A 168 -3.88 -18.63 -20.70
CA ILE A 168 -2.44 -18.36 -20.67
C ILE A 168 -1.68 -19.62 -21.10
N ILE A 169 -0.78 -19.48 -22.07
CA ILE A 169 0.02 -20.56 -22.64
C ILE A 169 1.48 -20.38 -22.22
N VAL A 170 2.01 -21.32 -21.44
CA VAL A 170 3.39 -21.33 -20.93
C VAL A 170 4.29 -22.15 -21.86
N ALA A 171 5.17 -21.47 -22.59
CA ALA A 171 6.13 -22.02 -23.54
C ALA A 171 7.59 -21.68 -23.17
N THR A 172 7.88 -21.62 -21.86
CA THR A 172 9.15 -21.18 -21.25
C THR A 172 10.32 -22.16 -21.41
N GLY A 173 10.07 -23.33 -21.99
CA GLY A 173 11.07 -24.37 -22.22
C GLY A 173 11.53 -25.08 -20.94
N ALA A 174 12.76 -25.60 -20.95
CA ALA A 174 13.38 -26.31 -19.84
C ALA A 174 14.80 -25.79 -19.60
N ALA A 175 15.26 -25.87 -18.35
CA ALA A 175 16.60 -25.58 -17.88
C ALA A 175 17.43 -26.87 -17.77
N GLU A 176 18.76 -26.77 -17.92
CA GLU A 176 19.66 -27.92 -17.73
C GLU A 176 19.97 -28.13 -16.26
N ILE A 177 20.02 -29.41 -15.86
CA ILE A 177 20.32 -29.79 -14.49
C ILE A 177 21.82 -29.58 -14.23
N GLN A 178 22.12 -28.83 -13.16
CA GLN A 178 23.50 -28.55 -12.72
C GLN A 178 24.08 -29.73 -11.93
N PRO A 179 25.41 -29.92 -11.90
CA PRO A 179 26.04 -30.99 -11.13
C PRO A 179 26.03 -30.71 -9.62
N VAL A 180 25.92 -31.78 -8.82
CA VAL A 180 26.23 -31.78 -7.39
C VAL A 180 27.30 -32.83 -7.13
N ALA A 181 28.50 -32.36 -6.84
CA ALA A 181 29.69 -33.14 -6.49
C ALA A 181 30.67 -32.22 -5.75
N PRO A 182 31.64 -32.73 -4.99
CA PRO A 182 32.73 -31.91 -4.46
C PRO A 182 33.39 -31.06 -5.56
N GLY A 183 33.63 -29.77 -5.29
CA GLY A 183 34.22 -28.83 -6.24
C GLY A 183 33.23 -28.21 -7.23
N ASN A 184 31.91 -28.44 -7.09
CA ASN A 184 30.90 -27.91 -8.00
C ASN A 184 30.67 -26.38 -7.90
N GLU A 185 31.37 -25.72 -6.98
CA GLU A 185 31.51 -24.27 -6.83
C GLU A 185 32.69 -23.69 -7.63
N LEU A 186 33.56 -24.50 -8.24
CA LEU A 186 34.67 -24.00 -9.04
C LEU A 186 34.17 -23.28 -10.30
N ALA A 187 34.89 -22.23 -10.72
CA ALA A 187 34.65 -21.59 -12.01
C ALA A 187 35.04 -22.52 -13.18
N GLY A 188 34.50 -22.27 -14.38
CA GLY A 188 34.80 -23.06 -15.58
C GLY A 188 33.91 -24.29 -15.76
N ILE A 189 32.88 -24.45 -14.94
CA ILE A 189 31.84 -25.47 -15.12
C ILE A 189 30.67 -24.83 -15.87
N LEU A 190 30.19 -25.49 -16.93
CA LEU A 190 29.14 -24.99 -17.82
C LEU A 190 28.08 -26.05 -18.08
N THR A 191 26.84 -25.63 -18.34
CA THR A 191 25.85 -26.52 -18.98
C THR A 191 26.15 -26.66 -20.48
N VAL A 192 25.56 -27.66 -21.14
CA VAL A 192 25.74 -27.87 -22.58
C VAL A 192 25.37 -26.64 -23.40
N ARG A 193 24.19 -26.03 -23.18
CA ARG A 193 23.80 -24.81 -23.90
C ARG A 193 24.66 -23.60 -23.56
N ALA A 194 25.15 -23.50 -22.32
CA ALA A 194 26.08 -22.44 -21.93
C ALA A 194 27.39 -22.53 -22.73
N ALA A 195 27.97 -23.72 -22.84
CA ALA A 195 29.17 -23.95 -23.64
C ALA A 195 28.96 -23.59 -25.12
N GLN A 196 27.84 -24.03 -25.71
CA GLN A 196 27.48 -23.69 -27.09
C GLN A 196 27.31 -22.19 -27.31
N THR A 197 26.65 -21.50 -26.36
CA THR A 197 26.44 -20.04 -26.43
C THR A 197 27.77 -19.30 -26.35
N LEU A 198 28.67 -19.71 -25.45
CA LEU A 198 29.99 -19.10 -25.31
C LEU A 198 30.89 -19.35 -26.52
N ALA A 199 30.90 -20.58 -27.05
CA ALA A 199 31.64 -20.92 -28.26
C ALA A 199 31.14 -20.12 -29.47
N ALA A 200 29.82 -20.00 -29.64
CA ALA A 200 29.22 -19.18 -30.70
C ALA A 200 29.54 -17.69 -30.55
N ALA A 201 29.74 -17.20 -29.31
CA ALA A 201 30.16 -15.83 -29.02
C ALA A 201 31.69 -15.61 -29.09
N GLY A 202 32.45 -16.62 -29.55
CA GLY A 202 33.90 -16.56 -29.70
C GLY A 202 34.68 -16.57 -28.38
N VAL A 203 34.08 -17.03 -27.28
CA VAL A 203 34.76 -17.17 -25.99
C VAL A 203 35.56 -18.47 -25.98
N GLY A 204 36.86 -18.39 -25.76
CA GLY A 204 37.75 -19.56 -25.71
C GLY A 204 37.44 -20.46 -24.50
N LEU A 205 37.15 -21.74 -24.77
CA LEU A 205 36.85 -22.73 -23.73
C LEU A 205 38.05 -23.61 -23.30
N GLY A 206 39.18 -23.50 -24.00
CA GLY A 206 40.38 -24.32 -23.73
C GLY A 206 40.11 -25.82 -23.95
N ARG A 207 40.76 -26.67 -23.16
CA ARG A 207 40.50 -28.11 -23.15
C ARG A 207 39.16 -28.39 -22.47
N VAL A 208 38.21 -28.89 -23.25
CA VAL A 208 36.84 -29.16 -22.79
C VAL A 208 36.67 -30.65 -22.48
N VAL A 209 36.17 -30.95 -21.28
CA VAL A 209 35.74 -32.30 -20.89
C VAL A 209 34.22 -32.32 -20.72
N ALA A 210 33.54 -33.25 -21.38
CA ALA A 210 32.09 -33.42 -21.32
C ALA A 210 31.68 -34.56 -20.38
N ILE A 211 30.72 -34.27 -19.50
CA ILE A 211 30.10 -35.20 -18.54
C ILE A 211 28.63 -35.37 -18.94
N GLY A 212 28.23 -36.60 -19.23
CA GLY A 212 26.90 -36.89 -19.76
C GLY A 212 26.77 -36.46 -21.22
N ALA A 213 25.72 -35.72 -21.57
CA ALA A 213 25.51 -35.26 -22.95
C ALA A 213 26.59 -34.27 -23.40
N ALA A 214 27.16 -34.49 -24.59
CA ALA A 214 28.17 -33.61 -25.19
C ALA A 214 27.54 -32.40 -25.90
N PRO A 215 28.18 -31.23 -25.88
CA PRO A 215 27.77 -30.08 -26.68
C PRO A 215 28.04 -30.30 -28.16
N ALA A 216 27.05 -30.02 -29.00
CA ALA A 216 27.24 -30.02 -30.46
C ALA A 216 28.12 -28.84 -30.90
N GLY A 217 29.02 -29.07 -31.85
CA GLY A 217 29.84 -28.04 -32.49
C GLY A 217 31.07 -27.59 -31.69
N ILE A 218 31.46 -28.33 -30.64
CA ILE A 218 32.64 -28.06 -29.81
C ILE A 218 33.47 -29.36 -29.75
N ASP A 219 34.79 -29.24 -29.90
CA ASP A 219 35.71 -30.37 -29.69
C ASP A 219 35.82 -30.67 -28.19
N VAL A 220 35.51 -31.90 -27.80
CA VAL A 220 35.41 -32.31 -26.39
C VAL A 220 36.02 -33.69 -26.15
N GLU A 221 36.68 -33.84 -25.01
CA GLU A 221 36.99 -35.15 -24.45
C GLU A 221 35.78 -35.66 -23.67
N GLN A 222 35.20 -36.78 -24.08
CA GLN A 222 34.11 -37.42 -23.34
C GLN A 222 34.67 -38.13 -22.11
N ALA A 223 34.14 -37.81 -20.92
CA ALA A 223 34.49 -38.49 -19.68
C ALA A 223 33.35 -39.45 -19.25
N PRO A 224 33.44 -40.77 -19.54
CA PRO A 224 32.40 -41.72 -19.23
C PRO A 224 32.39 -42.09 -17.74
N GLY A 225 31.24 -42.54 -17.24
CA GLY A 225 31.07 -43.02 -15.87
C GLY A 225 30.33 -42.03 -14.96
N GLU A 226 30.49 -42.23 -13.65
CA GLU A 226 29.86 -41.41 -12.61
C GLU A 226 30.78 -40.27 -12.18
N LEU A 227 30.25 -39.06 -12.07
CA LEU A 227 31.01 -37.90 -11.60
C LEU A 227 31.34 -38.03 -10.11
N VAL A 228 32.63 -38.08 -9.76
CA VAL A 228 33.08 -38.16 -8.37
C VAL A 228 33.32 -36.77 -7.80
N ARG A 229 34.10 -35.93 -8.49
CA ARG A 229 34.48 -34.58 -8.04
C ARG A 229 35.07 -33.73 -9.17
N PHE A 230 35.06 -32.42 -8.96
CA PHE A 230 35.88 -31.45 -9.69
C PHE A 230 37.11 -31.10 -8.86
N GLU A 231 38.27 -30.98 -9.50
CA GLU A 231 39.53 -30.60 -8.86
C GLU A 231 39.99 -29.23 -9.35
N GLY A 232 40.46 -28.38 -8.44
CA GLY A 232 40.91 -27.04 -8.72
C GLY A 232 41.00 -26.19 -7.46
N THR A 233 41.45 -24.93 -7.60
CA THR A 233 41.53 -23.98 -6.48
C THR A 233 40.47 -22.88 -6.59
N GLN A 234 40.44 -22.18 -7.73
CA GLN A 234 39.42 -21.17 -8.06
C GLN A 234 38.64 -21.53 -9.33
N ARG A 235 39.28 -22.26 -10.22
CA ARG A 235 38.74 -22.77 -11.48
C ARG A 235 38.98 -24.26 -11.55
N VAL A 236 38.11 -24.98 -12.25
CA VAL A 236 38.32 -26.39 -12.60
C VAL A 236 39.63 -26.55 -13.37
N ALA A 237 40.41 -27.56 -12.96
CA ALA A 237 41.64 -27.99 -13.61
C ALA A 237 41.56 -29.48 -14.02
N ALA A 238 40.68 -30.25 -13.40
CA ALA A 238 40.35 -31.60 -13.80
C ALA A 238 38.97 -32.05 -13.30
N VAL A 239 38.43 -33.07 -13.95
CA VAL A 239 37.25 -33.83 -13.52
C VAL A 239 37.69 -35.24 -13.18
N VAL A 240 37.18 -35.80 -12.08
CA VAL A 240 37.39 -37.20 -11.72
C VAL A 240 36.10 -37.98 -11.89
N MET A 241 36.16 -39.02 -12.72
CA MET A 241 35.06 -39.92 -13.02
C MET A 241 35.34 -41.32 -12.49
N ARG A 242 34.31 -42.01 -12.01
CA ARG A 242 34.36 -43.42 -11.62
C ARG A 242 33.79 -44.27 -12.75
N ASP A 243 34.60 -45.20 -13.25
CA ASP A 243 34.16 -46.14 -14.27
C ASP A 243 33.36 -47.32 -13.66
N ALA A 244 32.82 -48.19 -14.53
CA ALA A 244 32.00 -49.32 -14.09
C ALA A 244 32.74 -50.35 -13.22
N SER A 245 34.08 -50.34 -13.22
CA SER A 245 34.90 -51.20 -12.34
C SER A 245 35.11 -50.60 -10.94
N GLY A 246 34.66 -49.36 -10.72
CA GLY A 246 34.90 -48.60 -9.50
C GLY A 246 36.20 -47.81 -9.51
N ALA A 247 37.01 -47.89 -10.57
CA ALA A 247 38.26 -47.16 -10.69
C ALA A 247 38.02 -45.67 -11.00
N GLU A 248 38.74 -44.79 -10.32
CA GLU A 248 38.69 -43.35 -10.56
C GLU A 248 39.70 -42.93 -11.64
N ARG A 249 39.23 -42.18 -12.64
CA ARG A 249 40.03 -41.62 -13.73
C ARG A 249 39.98 -40.11 -13.70
N ARG A 250 41.15 -39.48 -13.83
CA ARG A 250 41.32 -38.03 -13.81
C ARG A 250 41.47 -37.49 -15.23
N HIS A 251 40.62 -36.55 -15.60
CA HIS A 251 40.60 -35.88 -16.91
C HIS A 251 40.96 -34.41 -16.72
N ALA A 252 42.14 -33.97 -17.17
CA ALA A 252 42.55 -32.57 -17.08
C ALA A 252 41.72 -31.70 -18.05
N CYS A 253 41.28 -30.52 -17.60
CA CYS A 253 40.47 -29.61 -18.42
C CYS A 253 40.56 -28.16 -17.96
N ASP A 254 40.28 -27.23 -18.88
CA ASP A 254 40.07 -25.81 -18.58
C ASP A 254 38.58 -25.48 -18.39
N THR A 255 37.72 -26.31 -18.96
CA THR A 255 36.27 -26.20 -18.92
C THR A 255 35.63 -27.59 -18.78
N ALA A 256 34.72 -27.74 -17.81
CA ALA A 256 33.90 -28.93 -17.66
C ALA A 256 32.46 -28.63 -18.13
N VAL A 257 31.96 -29.39 -19.11
CA VAL A 257 30.61 -29.24 -19.66
C VAL A 257 29.73 -30.37 -19.15
N VAL A 258 28.57 -30.03 -18.60
CA VAL A 258 27.71 -30.98 -17.89
C VAL A 258 26.32 -31.05 -18.54
N GLY A 259 25.92 -32.27 -18.92
CA GLY A 259 24.61 -32.57 -19.48
C GLY A 259 23.90 -33.70 -18.72
N LEU A 260 23.24 -33.37 -17.61
CA LEU A 260 22.54 -34.33 -16.70
C LEU A 260 21.04 -34.46 -16.97
N GLY A 261 20.54 -33.90 -18.07
CA GLY A 261 19.12 -33.82 -18.37
C GLY A 261 18.51 -32.44 -18.10
N LEU A 262 17.19 -32.40 -18.12
CA LEU A 262 16.41 -31.17 -18.21
C LEU A 262 15.29 -31.11 -17.17
N GLN A 263 15.06 -29.91 -16.66
CA GLN A 263 13.97 -29.58 -15.76
C GLN A 263 13.08 -28.51 -16.41
N PRO A 264 11.75 -28.72 -16.53
CA PRO A 264 10.85 -27.76 -17.14
C PRO A 264 10.80 -26.44 -16.38
N ARG A 265 10.71 -25.31 -17.09
CA ARG A 265 10.49 -23.98 -16.49
C ARG A 265 9.00 -23.74 -16.23
N ASP A 266 8.39 -24.64 -15.47
CA ASP A 266 6.94 -24.74 -15.26
C ASP A 266 6.39 -23.90 -14.09
N ALA A 267 7.22 -23.06 -13.46
CA ALA A 267 6.81 -22.30 -12.28
C ALA A 267 5.56 -21.45 -12.53
N LEU A 268 5.47 -20.80 -13.69
CA LEU A 268 4.30 -20.01 -14.08
C LEU A 268 3.04 -20.87 -14.25
N LEU A 269 3.16 -22.06 -14.85
CA LEU A 269 2.06 -23.02 -14.95
C LEU A 269 1.52 -23.37 -13.55
N ARG A 270 2.42 -23.68 -12.62
CA ARG A 270 2.05 -24.06 -11.24
C ARG A 270 1.48 -22.89 -10.42
N MET A 271 1.84 -21.65 -10.72
CA MET A 271 1.19 -20.46 -10.11
C MET A 271 -0.26 -20.29 -10.56
N GLY A 272 -0.56 -20.70 -11.79
CA GLY A 272 -1.90 -20.61 -12.39
C GLY A 272 -2.82 -21.78 -12.05
N GLN A 273 -2.56 -22.57 -11.00
CA GLN A 273 -3.40 -23.70 -10.63
C GLN A 273 -4.85 -23.24 -10.37
N GLY A 274 -5.81 -23.87 -11.05
CA GLY A 274 -7.22 -23.49 -11.00
C GLY A 274 -7.62 -22.37 -11.97
N LEU A 275 -6.69 -21.86 -12.78
CA LEU A 275 -6.95 -20.93 -13.87
C LEU A 275 -6.80 -21.63 -15.23
N ALA A 276 -7.24 -20.99 -16.32
CA ALA A 276 -7.05 -21.46 -17.68
C ALA A 276 -5.58 -21.26 -18.12
N VAL A 277 -4.68 -22.09 -17.60
CA VAL A 277 -3.24 -22.07 -17.91
C VAL A 277 -2.78 -23.45 -18.34
N ARG A 278 -2.08 -23.55 -19.46
CA ARG A 278 -1.44 -24.79 -19.90
C ARG A 278 0.00 -24.55 -20.34
N ALA A 279 0.80 -25.61 -20.37
CA ALA A 279 2.15 -25.57 -20.91
C ALA A 279 2.24 -26.28 -22.27
N VAL A 280 3.22 -25.87 -23.08
CA VAL A 280 3.55 -26.50 -24.37
C VAL A 280 5.05 -26.73 -24.53
N GLY A 281 5.42 -27.66 -25.40
CA GLY A 281 6.82 -28.00 -25.67
C GLY A 281 7.57 -28.45 -24.41
N ALA A 282 8.83 -28.04 -24.27
CA ALA A 282 9.67 -28.45 -23.14
C ALA A 282 9.23 -27.88 -21.78
N ALA A 283 8.24 -26.98 -21.71
CA ALA A 283 7.65 -26.56 -20.44
C ALA A 283 6.62 -27.58 -19.90
N ALA A 284 6.09 -28.46 -20.76
CA ALA A 284 5.07 -29.46 -20.40
C ALA A 284 5.65 -30.85 -20.05
N ARG A 285 6.98 -31.03 -20.17
CA ARG A 285 7.63 -32.33 -19.92
C ARG A 285 7.72 -32.65 -18.43
N ALA A 286 7.94 -33.93 -18.13
CA ALA A 286 8.43 -34.33 -16.81
C ALA A 286 9.89 -33.88 -16.58
N THR A 287 10.23 -33.63 -15.32
CA THR A 287 11.61 -33.32 -14.90
C THR A 287 12.47 -34.59 -14.93
N ASP A 288 13.66 -34.52 -15.52
CA ASP A 288 14.66 -35.57 -15.36
C ASP A 288 15.18 -35.55 -13.91
N ILE A 289 15.33 -36.73 -13.29
CA ILE A 289 15.81 -36.83 -11.90
C ILE A 289 17.28 -37.26 -11.94
N PRO A 290 18.22 -36.41 -11.46
CA PRO A 290 19.63 -36.77 -11.44
C PRO A 290 19.90 -37.87 -10.40
N PRO A 291 21.07 -38.54 -10.45
CA PRO A 291 21.50 -39.43 -9.38
C PRO A 291 21.45 -38.74 -8.00
N CYS A 292 21.20 -39.53 -6.95
CA CYS A 292 21.16 -39.03 -5.58
C CYS A 292 22.52 -38.41 -5.23
N PRO A 293 22.57 -37.14 -4.79
CA PRO A 293 23.85 -36.50 -4.50
C PRO A 293 24.47 -37.12 -3.24
N ILE A 294 25.76 -37.46 -3.33
CA ILE A 294 26.52 -38.07 -2.22
C ILE A 294 27.38 -37.05 -1.45
N ALA A 295 27.84 -35.99 -2.12
CA ALA A 295 28.65 -34.92 -1.55
C ALA A 295 28.58 -33.66 -2.43
N GLY A 296 29.03 -32.52 -1.90
CA GLY A 296 29.06 -31.24 -2.61
C GLY A 296 27.92 -30.29 -2.23
N THR A 297 27.85 -29.16 -2.94
CA THR A 297 26.88 -28.09 -2.67
C THR A 297 25.60 -28.30 -3.46
N VAL A 298 24.48 -28.52 -2.78
CA VAL A 298 23.16 -28.75 -3.37
C VAL A 298 22.48 -27.42 -3.75
N CYS A 299 22.53 -26.41 -2.86
CA CYS A 299 21.94 -25.10 -3.09
C CYS A 299 22.95 -23.98 -2.86
N ALA A 300 23.59 -23.53 -3.95
CA ALA A 300 24.58 -22.44 -3.88
C ALA A 300 23.99 -21.11 -3.37
N CYS A 301 22.69 -20.84 -3.55
CA CYS A 301 22.09 -19.59 -3.07
C CYS A 301 22.12 -19.45 -1.53
N SER A 302 22.04 -20.58 -0.83
CA SER A 302 21.89 -20.63 0.63
C SER A 302 23.02 -21.44 1.29
N GLY A 303 24.05 -21.83 0.51
CA GLY A 303 25.18 -22.63 0.99
C GLY A 303 24.83 -24.05 1.44
N VAL A 304 23.73 -24.65 0.98
CA VAL A 304 23.27 -25.97 1.46
C VAL A 304 24.08 -27.08 0.81
N THR A 305 24.63 -27.97 1.61
CA THR A 305 25.42 -29.14 1.20
C THR A 305 24.64 -30.44 1.39
N VAL A 306 25.17 -31.55 0.87
CA VAL A 306 24.58 -32.89 1.13
C VAL A 306 24.51 -33.23 2.63
N PRO A 307 25.56 -33.00 3.45
CA PRO A 307 25.47 -33.15 4.91
C PRO A 307 24.33 -32.39 5.57
N ASP A 308 23.96 -31.20 5.08
CA ASP A 308 22.83 -30.43 5.63
C ASP A 308 21.50 -31.13 5.33
N LEU A 309 21.34 -31.73 4.15
CA LEU A 309 20.17 -32.55 3.82
C LEU A 309 20.10 -33.79 4.71
N GLU A 310 21.24 -34.45 4.97
CA GLU A 310 21.32 -35.59 5.87
C GLU A 310 20.94 -35.23 7.30
N SER A 311 21.44 -34.10 7.79
CA SER A 311 21.06 -33.59 9.11
C SER A 311 19.55 -33.33 9.20
N ALA A 312 18.95 -32.72 8.16
CA ALA A 312 17.51 -32.52 8.11
C ALA A 312 16.73 -33.86 8.11
N TRP A 313 17.18 -34.83 7.33
CA TRP A 313 16.57 -36.16 7.27
C TRP A 313 16.62 -36.88 8.61
N GLN A 314 17.78 -36.89 9.27
CA GLN A 314 17.99 -37.51 10.59
C GLN A 314 17.13 -36.88 11.68
N ARG A 315 16.79 -35.59 11.55
CA ARG A 315 15.87 -34.88 12.45
C ARG A 315 14.39 -35.16 12.19
N GLY A 316 14.07 -36.05 11.24
CA GLY A 316 12.70 -36.45 10.93
C GLY A 316 12.00 -35.62 9.86
N PHE A 317 12.71 -34.73 9.16
CA PHE A 317 12.13 -33.98 8.04
C PHE A 317 12.20 -34.82 6.76
N HIS A 318 11.12 -35.54 6.45
CA HIS A 318 11.06 -36.44 5.30
C HIS A 318 10.27 -35.88 4.12
N GLU A 319 9.52 -34.81 4.33
CA GLU A 319 8.76 -34.12 3.28
C GLU A 319 9.57 -32.98 2.65
N LEU A 320 9.47 -32.81 1.33
CA LEU A 320 10.21 -31.81 0.56
C LEU A 320 10.04 -30.39 1.12
N GLU A 321 8.82 -30.04 1.52
CA GLU A 321 8.50 -28.72 2.07
C GLU A 321 9.08 -28.53 3.49
N LEU A 322 9.23 -29.60 4.28
CA LEU A 322 9.90 -29.56 5.59
C LEU A 322 11.42 -29.44 5.43
N VAL A 323 12.01 -30.21 4.50
CA VAL A 323 13.44 -30.14 4.16
C VAL A 323 13.81 -28.77 3.62
N LYS A 324 12.98 -28.19 2.73
CA LYS A 324 13.13 -26.81 2.26
C LYS A 324 13.20 -25.82 3.41
N ARG A 325 12.28 -25.92 4.39
CA ARG A 325 12.20 -24.98 5.52
C ARG A 325 13.35 -25.15 6.51
N SER A 326 13.79 -26.37 6.76
CA SER A 326 14.85 -26.66 7.72
C SER A 326 16.25 -26.36 7.15
N THR A 327 16.45 -26.50 5.84
CA THR A 327 17.75 -26.31 5.19
C THR A 327 17.89 -25.00 4.42
N LEU A 328 16.78 -24.32 4.08
CA LEU A 328 16.73 -23.19 3.15
C LEU A 328 17.08 -23.58 1.68
N ALA A 329 17.14 -24.87 1.35
CA ALA A 329 17.29 -25.30 -0.03
C ALA A 329 16.04 -24.90 -0.85
N GLY A 330 16.25 -24.08 -1.89
CA GLY A 330 15.19 -23.62 -2.78
C GLY A 330 14.50 -22.32 -2.37
N THR A 331 14.97 -21.63 -1.33
CA THR A 331 14.46 -20.30 -0.92
C THR A 331 15.27 -19.13 -1.49
N GLY A 332 16.41 -19.41 -2.11
CA GLY A 332 17.32 -18.39 -2.64
C GLY A 332 16.90 -17.77 -3.97
N THR A 333 17.82 -17.02 -4.58
CA THR A 333 17.54 -16.18 -5.75
C THR A 333 17.14 -16.94 -7.02
N CYS A 334 17.49 -18.23 -7.15
CA CYS A 334 17.02 -19.09 -8.24
C CYS A 334 15.66 -19.76 -7.96
N GLN A 335 15.04 -19.53 -6.78
CA GLN A 335 13.75 -20.09 -6.37
C GLN A 335 13.67 -21.63 -6.52
N GLY A 336 14.79 -22.29 -6.21
CA GLY A 336 14.89 -23.74 -6.24
C GLY A 336 15.10 -24.35 -7.62
N MET A 337 15.24 -23.55 -8.67
CA MET A 337 15.49 -24.07 -10.01
C MET A 337 16.68 -25.03 -10.01
N ALA A 338 17.88 -24.61 -9.59
CA ALA A 338 19.07 -25.47 -9.61
C ALA A 338 19.03 -26.67 -8.64
N CYS A 339 18.51 -26.50 -7.42
CA CYS A 339 18.66 -27.50 -6.35
C CYS A 339 17.49 -28.49 -6.26
N MET A 340 16.30 -28.13 -6.76
CA MET A 340 15.09 -28.94 -6.57
C MET A 340 15.20 -30.37 -7.12
N PRO A 341 15.78 -30.65 -8.30
CA PRO A 341 15.94 -32.03 -8.77
C PRO A 341 16.78 -32.88 -7.81
N HIS A 342 17.84 -32.29 -7.24
CA HIS A 342 18.75 -32.97 -6.32
C HIS A 342 18.13 -33.24 -4.97
N VAL A 343 17.39 -32.28 -4.40
CA VAL A 343 16.63 -32.50 -3.16
C VAL A 343 15.57 -33.57 -3.35
N ARG A 344 14.86 -33.57 -4.48
CA ARG A 344 13.86 -34.59 -4.80
C ARG A 344 14.49 -35.97 -4.99
N SER A 345 15.64 -36.05 -5.66
CA SER A 345 16.41 -37.28 -5.81
C SER A 345 16.89 -37.82 -4.46
N PHE A 346 17.43 -36.95 -3.61
CA PHE A 346 17.85 -37.27 -2.24
C PHE A 346 16.72 -37.88 -1.40
N LEU A 347 15.52 -37.31 -1.46
CA LEU A 347 14.36 -37.81 -0.73
C LEU A 347 13.81 -39.10 -1.33
N ALA A 348 13.78 -39.22 -2.66
CA ALA A 348 13.34 -40.45 -3.33
C ALA A 348 14.26 -41.63 -3.00
N ALA A 349 15.58 -41.41 -2.94
CA ALA A 349 16.55 -42.45 -2.60
C ALA A 349 16.41 -42.99 -1.17
N ARG A 350 15.86 -42.21 -0.23
CA ARG A 350 15.70 -42.60 1.19
C ARG A 350 14.28 -43.01 1.55
N GLY A 351 13.29 -42.27 1.05
CA GLY A 351 11.87 -42.48 1.32
C GLY A 351 11.13 -43.32 0.26
N GLY A 352 11.81 -43.75 -0.80
CA GLY A 352 11.27 -44.63 -1.84
C GLY A 352 10.25 -43.98 -2.79
N THR A 353 9.92 -42.69 -2.60
CA THR A 353 8.89 -41.99 -3.40
C THR A 353 9.40 -40.65 -3.93
N LEU A 354 9.12 -40.37 -5.20
CA LEU A 354 9.43 -39.08 -5.79
C LEU A 354 8.35 -38.06 -5.40
N GLN A 355 8.71 -37.12 -4.55
CA GLN A 355 7.78 -36.11 -4.05
C GLN A 355 7.51 -35.00 -5.08
N PRO A 356 6.33 -34.33 -5.03
CA PRO A 356 5.99 -33.21 -5.91
C PRO A 356 6.96 -32.03 -5.72
N PRO A 357 7.13 -31.14 -6.72
CA PRO A 357 8.02 -29.99 -6.64
C PRO A 357 7.55 -28.97 -5.58
N PHE A 358 8.43 -28.03 -5.22
CA PHE A 358 8.08 -26.92 -4.32
C PHE A 358 6.86 -26.15 -4.82
N THR A 359 6.06 -25.65 -3.89
CA THR A 359 4.96 -24.74 -4.23
C THR A 359 5.49 -23.51 -4.99
N ALA A 360 4.98 -23.22 -6.19
CA ALA A 360 5.32 -22.01 -6.93
C ALA A 360 4.50 -20.82 -6.40
N ARG A 361 5.17 -19.70 -6.16
CA ARG A 361 4.55 -18.44 -5.77
C ARG A 361 5.14 -17.32 -6.63
N PRO A 362 4.34 -16.34 -7.07
CA PRO A 362 4.91 -15.09 -7.56
C PRO A 362 5.83 -14.51 -6.47
N VAL A 363 7.04 -14.05 -6.79
CA VAL A 363 7.60 -13.79 -8.13
C VAL A 363 8.61 -14.84 -8.57
N THR A 364 8.64 -15.20 -9.87
CA THR A 364 9.66 -16.10 -10.45
C THR A 364 11.07 -15.48 -10.49
N ARG A 365 11.13 -14.15 -10.37
CA ARG A 365 12.30 -13.29 -10.54
C ARG A 365 12.21 -12.10 -9.61
N GLN A 366 13.35 -11.61 -9.12
CA GLN A 366 13.40 -10.50 -8.18
C GLN A 366 12.75 -9.25 -8.79
N LEU A 367 11.96 -8.54 -7.98
CA LEU A 367 11.45 -7.21 -8.25
C LEU A 367 12.11 -6.19 -7.31
N THR A 368 12.34 -4.99 -7.80
CA THR A 368 12.57 -3.82 -6.96
C THR A 368 11.28 -3.44 -6.23
N MET A 369 11.40 -2.74 -5.10
CA MET A 369 10.21 -2.19 -4.42
C MET A 369 9.45 -1.18 -5.29
N GLY A 370 10.13 -0.45 -6.17
CA GLY A 370 9.51 0.47 -7.12
C GLY A 370 8.63 -0.25 -8.15
N GLU A 371 9.09 -1.40 -8.65
CA GLU A 371 8.28 -2.23 -9.56
C GLU A 371 7.11 -2.90 -8.85
N ALA A 372 7.31 -3.34 -7.60
CA ALA A 372 6.23 -3.92 -6.80
C ALA A 372 5.15 -2.88 -6.42
N ALA A 373 5.55 -1.63 -6.19
CA ALA A 373 4.66 -0.52 -5.88
C ALA A 373 4.08 0.17 -7.14
N VAL A 374 4.36 -0.33 -8.34
CA VAL A 374 3.90 0.28 -9.57
C VAL A 374 2.37 0.36 -9.61
N GLY A 375 1.82 1.50 -10.03
CA GLY A 375 0.37 1.69 -10.04
C GLY A 375 -0.28 1.77 -8.65
N ALA A 376 0.48 1.67 -7.55
CA ALA A 376 0.00 2.06 -6.24
C ALA A 376 -0.19 3.58 -6.24
N HIS A 377 -1.44 4.01 -6.40
CA HIS A 377 -1.77 5.42 -6.33
C HIS A 377 -1.56 5.89 -4.89
N HIS A 378 -0.68 6.88 -4.69
CA HIS A 378 -0.72 7.67 -3.48
C HIS A 378 -2.15 8.17 -3.29
N GLN A 379 -2.70 8.02 -2.08
CA GLN A 379 -4.03 8.53 -1.77
C GLN A 379 -4.11 10.01 -2.17
N ALA A 380 -4.93 10.31 -3.17
CA ALA A 380 -5.19 11.68 -3.56
C ALA A 380 -5.93 12.35 -2.41
N VAL A 381 -5.28 13.33 -1.78
CA VAL A 381 -5.87 14.09 -0.68
C VAL A 381 -6.67 15.24 -1.29
N PRO A 382 -8.01 15.21 -1.21
CA PRO A 382 -8.86 16.26 -1.78
C PRO A 382 -8.59 17.63 -1.13
N ARG A 383 -8.92 18.67 -1.89
CA ARG A 383 -8.72 20.09 -1.56
C ARG A 383 -10.02 20.83 -1.78
N THR A 384 -10.36 21.76 -0.90
CA THR A 384 -11.53 22.63 -1.10
C THR A 384 -11.24 23.63 -2.22
N ALA A 385 -12.30 24.25 -2.77
CA ALA A 385 -12.15 25.34 -3.74
C ALA A 385 -11.37 26.54 -3.18
N LEU A 386 -11.24 26.64 -1.86
CA LEU A 386 -10.50 27.69 -1.17
C LEU A 386 -9.02 27.34 -0.88
N ASP A 387 -8.50 26.14 -1.20
CA ASP A 387 -7.09 25.75 -0.90
C ASP A 387 -6.07 26.79 -1.40
N GLY A 388 -6.24 27.28 -2.63
CA GLY A 388 -5.38 28.33 -3.19
C GLY A 388 -5.45 29.64 -2.41
N GLU A 389 -6.64 30.02 -1.93
CA GLU A 389 -6.84 31.23 -1.15
C GLU A 389 -6.27 31.10 0.27
N HIS A 390 -6.45 29.93 0.91
CA HIS A 390 -5.86 29.63 2.21
C HIS A 390 -4.35 29.77 2.18
N ARG A 391 -3.69 29.17 1.18
CA ARG A 391 -2.23 29.27 0.99
C ARG A 391 -1.80 30.70 0.72
N ARG A 392 -2.56 31.45 -0.09
CA ARG A 392 -2.30 32.87 -0.36
C ARG A 392 -2.36 33.72 0.91
N LEU A 393 -3.25 33.38 1.84
CA LEU A 393 -3.40 34.04 3.13
C LEU A 393 -2.39 33.55 4.19
N GLY A 394 -1.45 32.67 3.81
CA GLY A 394 -0.42 32.16 4.72
C GLY A 394 -0.93 31.07 5.68
N ALA A 395 -2.03 30.39 5.35
CA ALA A 395 -2.50 29.27 6.16
C ALA A 395 -1.47 28.14 6.19
N GLN A 396 -1.17 27.66 7.40
CA GLN A 396 -0.53 26.36 7.56
C GLN A 396 -1.59 25.29 7.28
N MET A 397 -1.34 24.47 6.27
CA MET A 397 -2.28 23.42 5.84
C MET A 397 -1.91 22.08 6.50
N ASP A 398 -2.92 21.33 6.94
CA ASP A 398 -2.74 19.98 7.49
C ASP A 398 -3.77 18.98 6.90
N ARG A 399 -3.50 17.68 7.04
CA ARG A 399 -4.33 16.58 6.53
C ARG A 399 -5.28 16.07 7.61
N ILE A 400 -6.53 16.53 7.58
CA ILE A 400 -7.52 16.20 8.62
C ILE A 400 -8.83 15.75 7.98
N GLY A 401 -9.36 14.60 8.43
CA GLY A 401 -10.60 14.01 7.90
C GLY A 401 -10.50 13.61 6.43
N GLY A 402 -9.29 13.30 5.94
CA GLY A 402 -9.03 12.99 4.52
C GLY A 402 -8.79 14.20 3.63
N TRP A 403 -8.80 15.44 4.16
CA TRP A 403 -8.69 16.67 3.37
C TRP A 403 -7.48 17.51 3.75
N TRP A 404 -6.96 18.30 2.79
CA TRP A 404 -6.13 19.45 3.12
C TRP A 404 -7.00 20.58 3.68
N ARG A 405 -6.74 20.98 4.92
CA ARG A 405 -7.51 22.01 5.65
C ARG A 405 -6.58 23.03 6.31
N PRO A 406 -6.99 24.30 6.45
CA PRO A 406 -6.22 25.29 7.18
C PRO A 406 -6.20 24.94 8.68
N TRP A 407 -5.00 24.69 9.22
CA TRP A 407 -4.79 24.46 10.65
C TRP A 407 -4.86 25.78 11.43
N HIS A 408 -4.14 26.81 10.98
CA HIS A 408 -4.24 28.22 11.41
C HIS A 408 -3.60 29.13 10.33
N TYR A 409 -3.84 30.44 10.44
CA TYR A 409 -3.34 31.53 9.58
C TYR A 409 -2.24 32.33 10.29
N GLY A 410 -1.33 31.62 10.95
CA GLY A 410 -0.16 32.17 11.65
C GLY A 410 -0.34 32.52 13.14
N ASN A 411 -1.51 33.00 13.59
CA ASN A 411 -1.75 33.31 15.01
C ASN A 411 -3.15 32.89 15.49
N ALA A 412 -3.25 31.66 16.00
CA ALA A 412 -4.51 31.09 16.48
C ALA A 412 -5.17 31.91 17.62
N LEU A 413 -4.39 32.60 18.46
CA LEU A 413 -4.97 33.45 19.52
C LEU A 413 -5.69 34.68 18.94
N GLN A 414 -5.16 35.29 17.87
CA GLN A 414 -5.86 36.37 17.18
C GLN A 414 -7.11 35.89 16.46
N GLU A 415 -7.07 34.68 15.89
CA GLU A 415 -8.25 34.05 15.28
C GLU A 415 -9.34 33.79 16.33
N TYR A 416 -8.94 33.26 17.50
CA TYR A 416 -9.81 33.02 18.64
C TYR A 416 -10.53 34.30 19.07
N TRP A 417 -9.78 35.40 19.27
CA TRP A 417 -10.38 36.68 19.65
C TRP A 417 -11.22 37.29 18.54
N ALA A 418 -10.90 37.08 17.26
CA ALA A 418 -11.77 37.50 16.17
C ALA A 418 -13.15 36.84 16.24
N VAL A 419 -13.23 35.57 16.65
CA VAL A 419 -14.53 34.92 16.90
C VAL A 419 -15.23 35.52 18.13
N ARG A 420 -14.52 35.71 19.24
CA ARG A 420 -15.12 36.14 20.52
C ARG A 420 -15.53 37.63 20.56
N GLU A 421 -14.82 38.50 19.85
CA GLU A 421 -14.94 39.96 19.96
C GLU A 421 -15.30 40.66 18.64
N ALA A 422 -15.22 39.96 17.51
CA ALA A 422 -15.43 40.53 16.19
C ALA A 422 -16.26 39.60 15.30
N VAL A 423 -15.74 39.25 14.12
CA VAL A 423 -16.30 38.25 13.21
C VAL A 423 -15.16 37.47 12.55
N SER A 424 -15.42 36.22 12.20
CA SER A 424 -14.47 35.32 11.58
C SER A 424 -15.09 34.44 10.51
N LEU A 425 -14.26 34.00 9.57
CA LEU A 425 -14.61 33.05 8.52
C LEU A 425 -13.88 31.71 8.71
N GLY A 426 -14.61 30.61 8.73
CA GLY A 426 -14.05 29.25 8.73
C GLY A 426 -14.43 28.48 7.47
N ASP A 427 -13.50 27.73 6.89
CA ASP A 427 -13.81 26.80 5.79
C ASP A 427 -14.32 25.47 6.33
N VAL A 428 -15.63 25.25 6.21
CA VAL A 428 -16.33 24.01 6.60
C VAL A 428 -16.83 23.24 5.37
N SER A 429 -16.27 23.53 4.19
CA SER A 429 -16.60 22.86 2.93
C SER A 429 -16.36 21.34 2.97
N THR A 430 -15.54 20.85 3.89
CA THR A 430 -15.20 19.43 4.04
C THR A 430 -16.27 18.59 4.75
N LEU A 431 -17.27 19.19 5.39
CA LEU A 431 -18.38 18.42 6.01
C LEU A 431 -19.09 17.56 4.96
N GLY A 432 -19.54 16.36 5.32
CA GLY A 432 -20.39 15.57 4.45
C GLY A 432 -21.72 16.29 4.22
N LYS A 433 -22.21 16.32 2.98
CA LYS A 433 -23.47 16.98 2.60
C LYS A 433 -24.28 16.04 1.72
N LEU A 434 -25.44 15.64 2.19
CA LEU A 434 -26.30 14.68 1.49
C LEU A 434 -27.73 15.19 1.44
N GLN A 435 -28.37 15.12 0.27
CA GLN A 435 -29.77 15.42 0.13
C GLN A 435 -30.57 14.13 -0.01
N VAL A 436 -31.61 14.00 0.81
CA VAL A 436 -32.55 12.87 0.79
C VAL A 436 -33.93 13.42 0.45
N SER A 437 -34.56 12.85 -0.58
CA SER A 437 -35.89 13.28 -1.04
C SER A 437 -36.75 12.13 -1.52
N GLY A 438 -38.06 12.35 -1.63
CA GLY A 438 -39.03 11.34 -2.07
C GLY A 438 -40.07 11.01 -1.00
N PRO A 439 -41.12 10.25 -1.35
CA PRO A 439 -42.25 9.97 -0.48
C PRO A 439 -41.85 9.29 0.84
N ASP A 440 -40.82 8.43 0.81
CA ASP A 440 -40.35 7.69 1.99
C ASP A 440 -39.16 8.35 2.70
N ALA A 441 -38.81 9.60 2.36
CA ALA A 441 -37.65 10.27 2.95
C ALA A 441 -37.78 10.45 4.47
N LEU A 442 -38.97 10.83 4.96
CA LEU A 442 -39.23 10.92 6.39
C LEU A 442 -39.14 9.54 7.05
N GLU A 443 -39.70 8.51 6.42
CA GLU A 443 -39.70 7.15 6.96
C GLU A 443 -38.27 6.61 7.11
N LEU A 444 -37.43 6.78 6.08
CA LEU A 444 -36.01 6.44 6.13
C LEU A 444 -35.31 7.10 7.31
N LEU A 445 -35.45 8.42 7.45
CA LEU A 445 -34.74 9.18 8.49
C LEU A 445 -35.30 8.88 9.89
N GLU A 446 -36.61 8.67 10.03
CA GLU A 446 -37.24 8.29 11.29
C GLU A 446 -36.82 6.88 11.73
N ARG A 447 -36.56 5.94 10.81
CA ARG A 447 -36.00 4.63 11.16
C ARG A 447 -34.48 4.66 11.40
N LEU A 448 -33.76 5.53 10.70
CA LEU A 448 -32.31 5.57 10.78
C LEU A 448 -31.80 6.25 12.05
N TYR A 449 -32.36 7.41 12.40
CA TYR A 449 -31.85 8.22 13.49
C TYR A 449 -32.51 7.90 14.84
N PRO A 450 -31.76 7.99 15.94
CA PRO A 450 -32.30 7.78 17.29
C PRO A 450 -33.21 8.92 17.76
N THR A 451 -33.21 10.07 17.07
CA THR A 451 -34.10 11.21 17.37
C THR A 451 -35.44 11.13 16.63
N ARG A 452 -36.43 11.93 17.03
CA ARG A 452 -37.67 12.10 16.25
C ARG A 452 -37.42 13.08 15.11
N VAL A 453 -37.71 12.70 13.87
CA VAL A 453 -37.49 13.52 12.66
C VAL A 453 -38.76 14.25 12.26
N LYS A 454 -39.93 13.60 12.35
CA LYS A 454 -41.24 14.16 12.00
C LYS A 454 -41.52 15.57 12.57
N PRO A 455 -41.14 15.92 13.82
CA PRO A 455 -41.40 17.25 14.38
C PRO A 455 -40.48 18.37 13.86
N ILE A 456 -39.48 18.06 13.03
CA ILE A 456 -38.59 19.08 12.44
C ILE A 456 -39.36 19.79 11.32
N ALA A 457 -39.89 20.97 11.63
CA ALA A 457 -40.66 21.77 10.67
C ALA A 457 -39.82 22.20 9.46
N PRO A 458 -40.42 22.39 8.27
CA PRO A 458 -39.72 22.99 7.13
C PRO A 458 -39.02 24.30 7.51
N GLY A 459 -37.79 24.47 7.05
CA GLY A 459 -36.93 25.60 7.43
C GLY A 459 -36.24 25.43 8.79
N SER A 460 -36.48 24.33 9.52
CA SER A 460 -35.79 24.00 10.77
C SER A 460 -34.74 22.91 10.58
N ALA A 461 -33.79 22.88 11.51
CA ALA A 461 -32.73 21.88 11.61
C ALA A 461 -32.69 21.27 13.02
N ARG A 462 -32.03 20.12 13.15
CA ARG A 462 -31.78 19.46 14.44
C ARG A 462 -30.42 18.79 14.44
N TYR A 463 -29.68 18.96 15.52
CA TYR A 463 -28.48 18.17 15.78
C TYR A 463 -28.85 16.72 16.12
N VAL A 464 -28.09 15.78 15.55
CA VAL A 464 -28.37 14.35 15.63
C VAL A 464 -27.08 13.55 15.83
N LEU A 465 -27.20 12.44 16.54
CA LEU A 465 -26.20 11.37 16.56
C LEU A 465 -26.59 10.29 15.55
N MET A 466 -25.61 9.71 14.88
CA MET A 466 -25.78 8.49 14.09
C MET A 466 -25.24 7.29 14.85
N LEU A 467 -26.07 6.26 14.97
CA LEU A 467 -25.71 5.01 15.64
C LEU A 467 -25.55 3.89 14.62
N ASN A 468 -24.60 2.99 14.87
CA ASN A 468 -24.54 1.72 14.18
C ASN A 468 -25.56 0.73 14.78
N ASP A 469 -25.67 -0.45 14.19
CA ASP A 469 -26.51 -1.55 14.65
C ASP A 469 -26.19 -2.01 16.09
N ARG A 470 -24.95 -1.79 16.55
CA ARG A 470 -24.51 -2.03 17.93
C ARG A 470 -24.85 -0.91 18.91
N GLY A 471 -25.51 0.17 18.46
CA GLY A 471 -25.92 1.29 19.29
C GLY A 471 -24.78 2.24 19.69
N TYR A 472 -23.63 2.14 19.02
CA TYR A 472 -22.49 3.04 19.23
C TYR A 472 -22.54 4.19 18.24
N ILE A 473 -22.11 5.36 18.71
CA ILE A 473 -21.98 6.58 17.90
C ILE A 473 -20.84 6.38 16.91
N PHE A 474 -21.12 6.57 15.62
CA PHE A 474 -20.08 6.54 14.58
C PHE A 474 -20.00 7.82 13.76
N ASP A 475 -21.03 8.68 13.80
CA ASP A 475 -21.04 10.00 13.19
C ASP A 475 -22.09 10.90 13.88
N ASP A 476 -22.08 12.19 13.55
CA ASP A 476 -23.02 13.19 14.04
C ASP A 476 -23.18 14.34 13.02
N GLY A 477 -24.18 15.18 13.24
CA GLY A 477 -24.39 16.33 12.38
C GLY A 477 -25.80 16.89 12.48
N LEU A 478 -26.35 17.36 11.35
CA LEU A 478 -27.67 17.98 11.29
C LEU A 478 -28.61 17.26 10.32
N ILE A 479 -29.88 17.17 10.71
CA ILE A 479 -31.00 16.99 9.79
C ILE A 479 -31.67 18.34 9.58
N CYS A 480 -31.71 18.82 8.34
CA CYS A 480 -32.38 20.04 7.92
C CYS A 480 -33.62 19.67 7.10
N CYS A 481 -34.81 20.07 7.54
CA CYS A 481 -36.05 19.85 6.81
C CYS A 481 -36.23 20.96 5.76
N ASP A 482 -36.04 20.64 4.48
CA ASP A 482 -36.17 21.58 3.36
C ASP A 482 -37.61 21.71 2.86
N GLY A 483 -38.44 20.72 3.16
CA GLY A 483 -39.85 20.66 2.77
C GLY A 483 -40.46 19.32 3.19
N ALA A 484 -41.70 19.07 2.76
CA ALA A 484 -42.46 17.89 3.20
C ALA A 484 -41.78 16.53 2.90
N GLN A 485 -40.98 16.47 1.83
CA GLN A 485 -40.34 15.25 1.34
C GLN A 485 -38.88 15.49 0.93
N ARG A 486 -38.22 16.48 1.54
CA ARG A 486 -36.85 16.85 1.20
C ARG A 486 -36.08 17.26 2.46
N TYR A 487 -34.93 16.63 2.64
CA TYR A 487 -34.06 16.85 3.77
C TYR A 487 -32.61 17.00 3.30
N SER A 488 -31.89 17.92 3.94
CA SER A 488 -30.44 18.02 3.82
C SER A 488 -29.79 17.50 5.09
N LEU A 489 -28.80 16.63 4.95
CA LEU A 489 -28.04 16.02 6.02
C LEU A 489 -26.62 16.55 5.99
N THR A 490 -26.05 16.77 7.16
CA THR A 490 -24.62 17.03 7.32
C THR A 490 -23.97 15.96 8.17
N PHE A 491 -22.71 15.66 7.88
CA PHE A 491 -21.89 14.65 8.56
C PHE A 491 -20.51 15.22 8.87
N THR A 492 -19.78 14.55 9.76
CA THR A 492 -18.37 14.86 9.97
C THR A 492 -17.56 14.73 8.69
N SER A 493 -16.45 15.47 8.57
CA SER A 493 -15.60 15.40 7.36
C SER A 493 -14.99 14.01 7.13
N GLY A 494 -14.62 13.31 8.21
CA GLY A 494 -14.02 11.98 8.12
C GLY A 494 -15.04 10.87 7.91
N GLY A 495 -16.26 11.00 8.43
CA GLY A 495 -17.29 9.97 8.33
C GLY A 495 -18.25 10.13 7.15
N ALA A 496 -18.18 11.23 6.39
CA ALA A 496 -19.07 11.54 5.27
C ALA A 496 -19.31 10.36 4.29
N SER A 497 -18.24 9.69 3.84
CA SER A 497 -18.35 8.56 2.90
C SER A 497 -19.05 7.35 3.53
N TYR A 498 -18.72 7.05 4.78
CA TYR A 498 -19.35 5.93 5.49
C TYR A 498 -20.81 6.22 5.83
N ALA A 499 -21.12 7.44 6.27
CA ALA A 499 -22.49 7.88 6.53
C ALA A 499 -23.36 7.86 5.26
N GLU A 500 -22.83 8.27 4.10
CA GLU A 500 -23.53 8.12 2.82
C GLU A 500 -23.85 6.65 2.51
N MET A 501 -22.85 5.77 2.59
CA MET A 501 -23.06 4.33 2.36
C MET A 501 -24.12 3.78 3.31
N TRP A 502 -24.05 4.15 4.60
CA TRP A 502 -25.01 3.74 5.61
C TRP A 502 -26.44 4.14 5.27
N VAL A 503 -26.66 5.39 4.85
CA VAL A 503 -27.99 5.86 4.43
C VAL A 503 -28.48 5.09 3.19
N ARG A 504 -27.61 4.82 2.21
CA ARG A 504 -27.95 4.09 0.98
C ARG A 504 -28.29 2.62 1.26
N ASP A 505 -27.48 1.94 2.06
CA ASP A 505 -27.64 0.53 2.39
C ASP A 505 -28.98 0.29 3.11
N TRP A 506 -29.36 1.16 4.05
CA TRP A 506 -30.64 1.05 4.74
C TRP A 506 -31.84 1.40 3.84
N ALA A 507 -31.71 2.41 2.98
CA ALA A 507 -32.74 2.74 2.00
C ALA A 507 -33.04 1.56 1.07
N GLU A 508 -32.00 0.91 0.55
CA GLU A 508 -32.10 -0.27 -0.32
C GLU A 508 -32.64 -1.48 0.45
N SER A 509 -32.10 -1.76 1.65
CA SER A 509 -32.52 -2.90 2.48
C SER A 509 -34.00 -2.82 2.87
N TRP A 510 -34.53 -1.62 3.08
CA TRP A 510 -35.94 -1.38 3.37
C TRP A 510 -36.80 -1.15 2.13
N ARG A 511 -36.19 -1.13 0.93
CA ARG A 511 -36.86 -0.91 -0.37
C ARG A 511 -37.70 0.38 -0.39
N LEU A 512 -37.16 1.45 0.18
CA LEU A 512 -37.87 2.73 0.29
C LEU A 512 -37.73 3.55 -1.00
N ASP A 513 -38.80 4.26 -1.37
CA ASP A 513 -38.81 5.14 -2.53
C ASP A 513 -38.18 6.51 -2.21
N VAL A 514 -36.84 6.53 -2.23
CA VAL A 514 -36.03 7.72 -1.93
C VAL A 514 -35.00 8.02 -3.02
N ARG A 515 -34.60 9.29 -3.09
CA ARG A 515 -33.52 9.79 -3.95
C ARG A 515 -32.47 10.41 -3.06
N ILE A 516 -31.25 9.92 -3.18
CA ILE A 516 -30.11 10.29 -2.35
C ILE A 516 -29.02 10.90 -3.25
N LEU A 517 -28.76 12.20 -3.07
CA LEU A 517 -27.76 12.96 -3.82
C LEU A 517 -26.65 13.42 -2.88
N ASN A 518 -25.42 12.96 -3.12
CA ASN A 518 -24.23 13.47 -2.43
C ASN A 518 -23.82 14.81 -3.04
N GLN A 519 -23.80 15.84 -2.19
CA GLN A 519 -23.46 17.21 -2.57
C GLN A 519 -22.15 17.69 -1.93
N THR A 520 -21.40 16.80 -1.27
CA THR A 520 -20.16 17.11 -0.54
C THR A 520 -19.13 17.82 -1.41
N MET A 521 -18.94 17.36 -2.65
CA MET A 521 -17.99 17.98 -3.60
C MET A 521 -18.62 19.14 -4.40
N ALA A 522 -19.95 19.17 -4.52
CA ALA A 522 -20.65 20.17 -5.32
C ALA A 522 -20.86 21.49 -4.57
N LEU A 523 -20.86 21.44 -3.24
CA LEU A 523 -21.10 22.59 -2.37
C LEU A 523 -19.87 22.93 -1.54
N GLY A 524 -19.47 24.21 -1.59
CA GLY A 524 -18.64 24.83 -0.56
C GLY A 524 -19.48 25.22 0.65
N ALA A 525 -18.83 25.41 1.80
CA ALA A 525 -19.49 25.93 2.99
C ALA A 525 -18.54 26.83 3.80
N ILE A 526 -18.97 28.07 4.03
CA ILE A 526 -18.22 29.06 4.82
C ILE A 526 -18.98 29.32 6.12
N ASN A 527 -18.31 29.09 7.25
CA ASN A 527 -18.83 29.47 8.56
C ASN A 527 -18.51 30.94 8.84
N VAL A 528 -19.54 31.76 9.04
CA VAL A 528 -19.43 33.16 9.46
C VAL A 528 -19.81 33.21 10.94
N THR A 529 -18.87 33.52 11.82
CA THR A 529 -19.08 33.42 13.27
C THR A 529 -18.46 34.57 14.04
N GLY A 530 -19.14 34.99 15.11
CA GLY A 530 -18.70 36.02 16.04
C GLY A 530 -19.79 37.04 16.34
N VAL A 531 -19.54 37.94 17.29
CA VAL A 531 -20.52 38.92 17.77
C VAL A 531 -20.98 39.89 16.67
N LEU A 532 -20.13 40.16 15.68
CA LEU A 532 -20.44 41.02 14.53
C LEU A 532 -20.90 40.24 13.29
N ALA A 533 -21.19 38.94 13.40
CA ALA A 533 -21.61 38.12 12.25
C ALA A 533 -22.93 38.59 11.63
N LYS A 534 -23.92 39.01 12.43
CA LYS A 534 -25.19 39.58 11.93
C LYS A 534 -24.95 40.89 11.17
N GLU A 535 -24.08 41.75 11.68
CA GLU A 535 -23.71 43.02 11.02
C GLU A 535 -23.05 42.76 9.66
N LEU A 536 -22.06 41.84 9.60
CA LEU A 536 -21.43 41.45 8.35
C LEU A 536 -22.44 40.88 7.35
N LEU A 537 -23.33 39.99 7.78
CA LEU A 537 -24.33 39.40 6.90
C LEU A 537 -25.36 40.43 6.41
N SER A 538 -25.73 41.41 7.25
CA SER A 538 -26.56 42.54 6.84
C SER A 538 -25.90 43.33 5.70
N ARG A 539 -24.61 43.69 5.84
CA ARG A 539 -23.82 44.35 4.78
C ARG A 539 -23.69 43.50 3.51
N ALA A 540 -23.66 42.18 3.67
CA ALA A 540 -23.63 41.23 2.58
C ALA A 540 -25.02 41.01 1.91
N GLY A 541 -26.06 41.74 2.31
CA GLY A 541 -27.39 41.67 1.71
C GLY A 541 -28.38 40.72 2.41
N LEU A 542 -28.07 40.28 3.65
CA LEU A 542 -28.92 39.41 4.46
C LEU A 542 -29.28 40.07 5.82
N PRO A 543 -30.12 41.12 5.83
CA PRO A 543 -30.52 41.81 7.07
C PRO A 543 -31.42 40.94 7.97
N ASN A 544 -32.20 40.04 7.38
CA ASN A 544 -33.14 39.14 8.08
C ASN A 544 -32.65 37.69 8.02
N ALA A 545 -31.55 37.41 8.70
CA ALA A 545 -30.98 36.06 8.76
C ALA A 545 -31.86 35.08 9.59
N PRO A 546 -31.83 33.77 9.31
CA PRO A 546 -32.66 32.78 10.01
C PRO A 546 -32.35 32.71 11.53
N GLN A 547 -33.34 32.32 12.32
CA GLN A 547 -33.22 32.15 13.78
C GLN A 547 -32.47 30.86 14.15
N TYR A 548 -32.10 30.71 15.42
CA TYR A 548 -31.31 29.55 15.89
C TYR A 548 -31.96 28.21 15.51
N MET A 549 -31.16 27.32 14.91
CA MET A 549 -31.59 26.03 14.35
C MET A 549 -32.61 26.15 13.21
N GLN A 550 -32.63 27.26 12.50
CA GLN A 550 -33.34 27.43 11.24
C GLN A 550 -32.38 27.58 10.06
N HIS A 551 -32.92 27.39 8.85
CA HIS A 551 -32.20 27.60 7.61
C HIS A 551 -33.11 28.24 6.56
N ALA A 552 -32.50 28.99 5.64
CA ALA A 552 -33.21 29.65 4.54
C ALA A 552 -32.31 29.77 3.31
N SER A 553 -32.91 29.84 2.13
CA SER A 553 -32.17 30.19 0.90
C SER A 553 -32.12 31.71 0.75
N ALA A 554 -30.94 32.27 0.46
CA ALA A 554 -30.75 33.70 0.27
C ALA A 554 -29.53 34.01 -0.60
N VAL A 555 -29.50 35.21 -1.18
CA VAL A 555 -28.31 35.74 -1.85
C VAL A 555 -27.44 36.44 -0.82
N VAL A 556 -26.20 36.00 -0.65
CA VAL A 556 -25.22 36.60 0.28
C VAL A 556 -24.00 37.02 -0.52
N ALA A 557 -23.64 38.30 -0.43
CA ALA A 557 -22.57 38.93 -1.20
C ALA A 557 -22.65 38.59 -2.71
N GLY A 558 -23.86 38.51 -3.26
CA GLY A 558 -24.12 38.19 -4.68
C GLY A 558 -24.02 36.70 -5.05
N VAL A 559 -23.91 35.79 -4.07
CA VAL A 559 -23.85 34.33 -4.29
C VAL A 559 -25.09 33.65 -3.68
N GLN A 560 -25.70 32.72 -4.41
CA GLN A 560 -26.82 31.93 -3.89
C GLN A 560 -26.35 30.96 -2.80
N CYS A 561 -26.90 31.14 -1.60
CA CYS A 561 -26.54 30.36 -0.43
C CYS A 561 -27.76 29.71 0.20
N LYS A 562 -27.58 28.51 0.73
CA LYS A 562 -28.39 27.94 1.80
C LYS A 562 -27.74 28.33 3.12
N VAL A 563 -28.40 29.20 3.87
CA VAL A 563 -27.88 29.78 5.12
C VAL A 563 -28.43 28.97 6.29
N HIS A 564 -27.55 28.32 7.05
CA HIS A 564 -27.91 27.57 8.24
C HIS A 564 -27.49 28.35 9.48
N ARG A 565 -28.42 28.57 10.42
CA ARG A 565 -28.11 29.17 11.72
C ARG A 565 -27.88 28.08 12.75
N LEU A 566 -26.63 27.80 13.05
CA LEU A 566 -26.19 26.91 14.13
C LEU A 566 -24.91 27.48 14.75
N SER A 567 -24.42 26.88 15.83
CA SER A 567 -23.11 27.27 16.38
C SER A 567 -22.36 26.06 16.90
N PHE A 568 -21.12 25.92 16.42
CA PHE A 568 -20.14 24.99 16.98
C PHE A 568 -19.04 25.72 17.78
N THR A 569 -18.99 27.05 17.69
CA THR A 569 -18.02 27.92 18.39
C THR A 569 -18.54 28.48 19.71
N GLY A 570 -19.85 28.37 19.95
CA GLY A 570 -20.51 29.00 21.08
C GLY A 570 -20.87 30.48 20.89
N GLU A 571 -20.52 31.06 19.74
CA GLU A 571 -20.94 32.42 19.36
C GLU A 571 -22.10 32.37 18.35
N LEU A 572 -22.67 33.54 18.06
CA LEU A 572 -23.49 33.77 16.88
C LEU A 572 -22.75 33.25 15.64
N SER A 573 -23.40 32.40 14.85
CA SER A 573 -22.74 31.66 13.77
C SER A 573 -23.72 31.23 12.68
N TYR A 574 -23.26 31.27 11.44
CA TYR A 574 -24.02 30.93 10.24
C TYR A 574 -23.14 30.13 9.29
N GLU A 575 -23.64 29.03 8.75
CA GLU A 575 -22.99 28.33 7.64
C GLU A 575 -23.65 28.71 6.32
N LEU A 576 -22.84 29.19 5.38
CA LEU A 576 -23.25 29.55 4.04
C LEU A 576 -22.89 28.42 3.08
N HIS A 577 -23.83 27.51 2.82
CA HIS A 577 -23.63 26.42 1.86
C HIS A 577 -23.97 26.93 0.45
N HIS A 578 -23.06 26.80 -0.51
CA HIS A 578 -23.13 27.44 -1.83
C HIS A 578 -22.44 26.59 -2.90
N PRO A 579 -22.67 26.81 -4.21
CA PRO A 579 -21.93 26.12 -5.26
C PRO A 579 -20.41 26.29 -5.08
N ALA A 580 -19.66 25.19 -5.11
CA ALA A 580 -18.21 25.22 -4.81
C ALA A 580 -17.41 26.16 -5.73
N GLY A 581 -17.86 26.38 -6.96
CA GLY A 581 -17.24 27.32 -7.91
C GLY A 581 -17.25 28.78 -7.44
N ASP A 582 -18.19 29.15 -6.55
CA ASP A 582 -18.36 30.53 -6.07
C ASP A 582 -17.62 30.78 -4.74
N SER A 583 -16.95 29.77 -4.16
CA SER A 583 -16.35 29.89 -2.82
C SER A 583 -15.34 31.02 -2.71
N VAL A 584 -14.43 31.15 -3.69
CA VAL A 584 -13.41 32.21 -3.67
C VAL A 584 -14.05 33.60 -3.76
N VAL A 585 -15.11 33.74 -4.56
CA VAL A 585 -15.83 35.01 -4.72
C VAL A 585 -16.51 35.39 -3.41
N LEU A 586 -17.28 34.47 -2.82
CA LEU A 586 -17.98 34.70 -1.56
C LEU A 586 -16.99 35.02 -0.42
N TRP A 587 -15.93 34.22 -0.28
CA TRP A 587 -14.90 34.40 0.75
C TRP A 587 -14.24 35.77 0.70
N ARG A 588 -13.74 36.18 -0.48
CA ARG A 588 -13.06 37.48 -0.64
C ARG A 588 -14.00 38.66 -0.40
N ARG A 589 -15.25 38.57 -0.87
CA ARG A 589 -16.24 39.64 -0.63
C ARG A 589 -16.57 39.80 0.85
N LEU A 590 -16.72 38.70 1.57
CA LEU A 590 -16.97 38.75 3.02
C LEU A 590 -15.77 39.34 3.79
N LEU A 591 -14.54 38.97 3.41
CA LEU A 591 -13.33 39.57 4.00
C LEU A 591 -13.24 41.08 3.74
N GLU A 592 -13.59 41.53 2.53
CA GLU A 592 -13.59 42.98 2.22
C GLU A 592 -14.67 43.73 3.01
N LEU A 593 -15.90 43.22 3.04
CA LEU A 593 -17.03 43.84 3.75
C LEU A 593 -16.85 43.91 5.27
N GLY A 594 -16.06 42.99 5.84
CA GLY A 594 -15.79 42.91 7.27
C GLY A 594 -14.46 43.53 7.70
N LYS A 595 -13.74 44.21 6.81
CA LYS A 595 -12.39 44.71 7.07
C LYS A 595 -12.35 45.68 8.26
N ASP A 596 -13.29 46.62 8.34
CA ASP A 596 -13.48 47.55 9.46
C ASP A 596 -14.12 46.88 10.70
N LEU A 597 -14.73 45.71 10.54
CA LEU A 597 -15.27 44.88 11.62
C LEU A 597 -14.19 43.99 12.27
N GLY A 598 -12.94 44.07 11.84
CA GLY A 598 -11.85 43.24 12.37
C GLY A 598 -11.91 41.78 11.90
N ILE A 599 -12.53 41.50 10.75
CA ILE A 599 -12.71 40.14 10.25
C ILE A 599 -11.37 39.40 10.07
N LYS A 600 -11.31 38.15 10.53
CA LYS A 600 -10.16 37.26 10.28
C LYS A 600 -10.62 35.86 9.90
N PRO A 601 -9.94 35.18 8.97
CA PRO A 601 -10.17 33.75 8.81
C PRO A 601 -9.65 32.99 10.04
N HIS A 602 -10.27 31.86 10.38
CA HIS A 602 -9.77 30.96 11.42
C HIS A 602 -9.55 29.55 10.88
N GLY A 603 -8.53 28.87 11.41
CA GLY A 603 -8.23 27.48 11.10
C GLY A 603 -8.86 26.49 12.09
N LEU A 604 -8.62 25.21 11.85
CA LEU A 604 -9.12 24.12 12.67
C LEU A 604 -8.66 24.18 14.13
N GLN A 605 -7.44 24.64 14.39
CA GLN A 605 -6.92 24.77 15.75
C GLN A 605 -7.85 25.64 16.61
N THR A 606 -8.20 26.82 16.10
CA THR A 606 -9.11 27.76 16.74
C THR A 606 -10.51 27.17 16.89
N LEU A 607 -11.02 26.46 15.87
CA LEU A 607 -12.34 25.81 15.93
C LEU A 607 -12.40 24.74 17.03
N LEU A 608 -11.35 23.91 17.15
CA LEU A 608 -11.26 22.84 18.17
C LEU A 608 -11.19 23.40 19.59
N GLN A 609 -10.61 24.58 19.77
CA GLN A 609 -10.57 25.29 21.04
C GLN A 609 -11.96 25.84 21.42
N LEU A 610 -12.62 26.54 20.50
CA LEU A 610 -13.92 27.16 20.72
C LEU A 610 -15.03 26.13 21.00
N ARG A 611 -15.03 25.00 20.29
CA ARG A 611 -15.99 23.91 20.53
C ARG A 611 -15.77 23.24 21.88
N LEU A 612 -14.51 23.14 22.32
CA LEU A 612 -14.17 22.53 23.61
C LEU A 612 -14.70 23.37 24.76
N GLU A 613 -14.68 24.70 24.66
CA GLU A 613 -15.30 25.59 25.64
C GLU A 613 -16.81 25.36 25.79
N LYS A 614 -17.46 24.86 24.73
CA LYS A 614 -18.87 24.43 24.75
C LYS A 614 -19.07 22.96 25.12
N GLY A 615 -17.99 22.22 25.40
CA GLY A 615 -18.02 20.79 25.66
C GLY A 615 -18.59 19.97 24.49
N HIS A 616 -18.55 20.50 23.27
CA HIS A 616 -19.01 19.78 22.09
C HIS A 616 -18.00 18.70 21.73
N ILE A 617 -18.50 17.50 21.43
CA ILE A 617 -17.67 16.36 21.06
C ILE A 617 -17.19 16.48 19.60
N ILE A 618 -16.07 15.83 19.32
CA ILE A 618 -15.61 15.49 17.97
C ILE A 618 -15.64 13.97 17.85
N VAL A 619 -16.46 13.45 16.94
CA VAL A 619 -16.49 12.01 16.66
C VAL A 619 -15.11 11.56 16.14
N GLY A 620 -14.59 10.49 16.74
CA GLY A 620 -13.25 9.95 16.50
C GLY A 620 -12.14 10.56 17.36
N GLN A 621 -12.42 11.63 18.11
CA GLN A 621 -11.50 12.20 19.11
C GLN A 621 -12.06 12.02 20.53
N ASP A 622 -13.29 12.47 20.76
CA ASP A 622 -13.99 12.33 22.05
C ASP A 622 -14.86 11.07 22.12
N THR A 623 -14.91 10.30 21.02
CA THR A 623 -15.64 9.03 20.92
C THR A 623 -14.73 7.89 20.47
N ASP A 624 -14.79 6.78 21.19
CA ASP A 624 -14.23 5.47 20.81
C ASP A 624 -15.27 4.58 20.09
N PHE A 625 -14.81 3.43 19.59
CA PHE A 625 -15.62 2.40 18.90
C PHE A 625 -16.82 1.87 19.71
N ASP A 626 -16.82 2.03 21.04
CA ASP A 626 -17.87 1.58 21.95
C ASP A 626 -18.59 2.73 22.68
N SER A 627 -18.51 3.94 22.12
CA SER A 627 -19.16 5.14 22.66
C SER A 627 -20.66 5.07 22.47
N THR A 628 -21.40 4.91 23.57
CA THR A 628 -22.86 5.05 23.57
C THR A 628 -23.25 6.49 23.91
N ALA A 629 -24.45 6.91 23.53
CA ALA A 629 -24.99 8.22 23.92
C ALA A 629 -24.99 8.45 25.45
N ARG A 630 -25.11 7.38 26.25
CA ARG A 630 -24.99 7.46 27.72
C ARG A 630 -23.57 7.73 28.18
N ARG A 631 -22.58 7.07 27.56
CA ARG A 631 -21.16 7.22 27.89
C ARG A 631 -20.62 8.61 27.53
N VAL A 632 -21.18 9.29 26.55
CA VAL A 632 -20.79 10.67 26.19
C VAL A 632 -21.71 11.74 26.78
N ASP A 633 -22.60 11.39 27.72
CA ASP A 633 -23.58 12.30 28.35
C ASP A 633 -24.56 13.00 27.37
N MET A 634 -24.93 12.31 26.29
CA MET A 634 -25.83 12.81 25.24
C MET A 634 -27.10 11.97 25.10
N GLN A 635 -27.60 11.38 26.19
CA GLN A 635 -28.82 10.57 26.18
C GLN A 635 -30.04 11.35 25.67
N TRP A 636 -30.03 12.68 25.82
CA TRP A 636 -31.08 13.57 25.31
C TRP A 636 -31.30 13.45 23.79
N ALA A 637 -30.27 13.03 23.02
CA ALA A 637 -30.33 12.86 21.57
C ALA A 637 -30.99 11.53 21.14
N VAL A 638 -31.22 10.61 22.09
CA VAL A 638 -31.79 9.28 21.82
C VAL A 638 -33.20 9.15 22.42
N LYS A 639 -34.19 8.91 21.56
CA LYS A 639 -35.61 8.82 21.93
C LYS A 639 -36.05 7.36 22.02
N LEU A 640 -35.82 6.75 23.19
CA LEU A 640 -36.13 5.33 23.45
C LEU A 640 -37.63 4.99 23.43
N ASP A 641 -38.47 6.02 23.55
CA ASP A 641 -39.93 5.98 23.39
C ASP A 641 -40.38 5.89 21.92
N LYS A 642 -39.45 5.95 20.94
CA LYS A 642 -39.74 5.56 19.56
C LYS A 642 -39.94 4.04 19.45
N PRO A 643 -40.86 3.58 18.58
CA PRO A 643 -41.06 2.14 18.34
C PRO A 643 -39.78 1.43 17.93
N ASP A 644 -39.06 1.99 16.95
CA ASP A 644 -37.79 1.45 16.48
C ASP A 644 -36.85 2.54 15.92
N PHE A 645 -35.56 2.21 15.87
CA PHE A 645 -34.51 2.89 15.10
C PHE A 645 -33.25 2.02 15.03
N VAL A 646 -32.36 2.27 14.05
CA VAL A 646 -31.09 1.53 13.92
C VAL A 646 -30.25 1.64 15.21
N GLY A 647 -29.97 0.49 15.83
CA GLY A 647 -29.23 0.38 17.09
C GLY A 647 -30.09 0.42 18.36
N ARG A 648 -31.41 0.61 18.28
CA ARG A 648 -32.29 0.72 19.46
C ARG A 648 -32.16 -0.45 20.43
N GLN A 649 -32.24 -1.68 19.94
CA GLN A 649 -32.15 -2.89 20.78
C GLN A 649 -30.81 -2.98 21.50
N ALA A 650 -29.73 -2.59 20.83
CA ALA A 650 -28.41 -2.55 21.43
C ALA A 650 -28.29 -1.46 22.50
N VAL A 651 -28.88 -0.27 22.28
CA VAL A 651 -28.96 0.79 23.30
C VAL A 651 -29.77 0.32 24.52
N LEU A 652 -30.90 -0.34 24.34
CA LEU A 652 -31.70 -0.89 25.46
C LEU A 652 -30.92 -1.92 26.28
N ARG A 653 -30.13 -2.76 25.62
CA ARG A 653 -29.26 -3.75 26.29
C ARG A 653 -28.10 -3.08 27.02
N THR A 654 -27.38 -2.19 26.34
CA THR A 654 -26.20 -1.51 26.90
C THR A 654 -26.56 -0.55 28.04
N ASN A 655 -27.75 0.05 28.02
CA ASN A 655 -28.22 0.89 29.13
C ASN A 655 -28.47 0.11 30.43
N LYS A 656 -28.63 -1.23 30.38
CA LYS A 656 -28.75 -2.07 31.58
C LYS A 656 -27.38 -2.41 32.19
N ILE A 657 -26.30 -2.22 31.45
CA ILE A 657 -24.94 -2.44 31.93
C ILE A 657 -24.55 -1.24 32.81
N ALA A 658 -23.90 -1.51 33.94
CA ALA A 658 -23.35 -0.45 34.79
C ALA A 658 -22.30 0.34 34.00
N LEU A 659 -22.28 1.66 34.15
CA LEU A 659 -21.25 2.48 33.52
C LEU A 659 -19.91 2.20 34.20
N ASP A 660 -18.93 1.84 33.39
CA ASP A 660 -17.53 1.67 33.76
C ASP A 660 -16.72 2.95 33.52
N ARG A 661 -17.11 3.73 32.50
CA ARG A 661 -16.53 5.03 32.15
C ARG A 661 -17.56 5.98 31.54
N GLN A 662 -17.29 7.27 31.62
CA GLN A 662 -18.04 8.34 30.98
C GLN A 662 -17.11 9.47 30.53
N LEU A 663 -17.45 10.15 29.44
CA LEU A 663 -16.78 11.37 29.02
C LEU A 663 -17.16 12.49 29.99
N ALA A 664 -16.17 13.17 30.54
CA ALA A 664 -16.37 14.23 31.52
C ALA A 664 -15.54 15.48 31.18
N GLY A 665 -16.03 16.63 31.63
CA GLY A 665 -15.30 17.89 31.58
C GLY A 665 -14.41 18.09 32.79
N PHE A 666 -13.24 18.69 32.59
CA PHE A 666 -12.27 19.02 33.63
C PHE A 666 -11.75 20.43 33.48
N GLU A 667 -11.34 21.03 34.59
CA GLU A 667 -10.59 22.27 34.60
C GLU A 667 -9.41 22.23 35.57
N MET A 668 -8.36 22.99 35.26
CA MET A 668 -7.20 23.15 36.13
C MET A 668 -6.49 24.49 35.87
N GLU A 669 -5.73 24.96 36.86
CA GLU A 669 -4.94 26.17 36.74
C GLU A 669 -3.69 25.97 35.87
N GLY A 670 -3.27 27.03 35.18
CA GLY A 670 -2.05 27.06 34.37
C GLY A 670 -2.19 26.42 32.98
N ALA A 671 -1.10 25.83 32.49
CA ALA A 671 -1.02 25.29 31.14
C ALA A 671 -1.89 24.05 30.94
N ALA A 672 -2.49 23.92 29.76
CA ALA A 672 -3.25 22.75 29.40
C ALA A 672 -2.35 21.53 29.15
N PRO A 673 -2.71 20.33 29.65
CA PRO A 673 -1.98 19.10 29.36
C PRO A 673 -2.10 18.73 27.88
N LEU A 674 -1.27 17.79 27.41
CA LEU A 674 -1.41 17.27 26.04
C LEU A 674 -2.66 16.38 25.92
N GLU A 675 -3.27 16.35 24.73
CA GLU A 675 -4.26 15.33 24.40
C GLU A 675 -3.63 13.93 24.52
N GLY A 676 -4.35 12.97 25.10
CA GLY A 676 -3.83 11.66 25.48
C GLY A 676 -3.20 11.57 26.88
N ALA A 677 -3.06 12.68 27.60
CA ALA A 677 -2.55 12.68 28.97
C ALA A 677 -3.38 11.76 29.89
N GLY A 678 -2.69 11.01 30.75
CA GLY A 678 -3.33 10.07 31.68
C GLY A 678 -4.02 10.79 32.84
N ILE A 679 -5.27 10.42 33.09
CA ILE A 679 -6.05 10.84 34.25
C ILE A 679 -5.88 9.80 35.34
N HIS A 680 -5.56 10.22 36.56
CA HIS A 680 -5.33 9.34 37.71
C HIS A 680 -6.21 9.72 38.90
N PHE A 681 -6.64 8.73 39.67
CA PHE A 681 -7.38 8.89 40.91
C PHE A 681 -6.86 7.87 41.94
N GLY A 682 -6.58 8.31 43.17
CA GLY A 682 -6.02 7.42 44.20
C GLY A 682 -4.64 6.80 43.86
N GLY A 683 -3.89 7.39 42.92
CA GLY A 683 -2.63 6.82 42.42
C GLY A 683 -2.79 5.79 41.29
N GLU A 684 -4.03 5.45 40.92
CA GLU A 684 -4.35 4.51 39.85
C GLU A 684 -4.77 5.22 38.57
N TYR A 685 -4.62 4.54 37.42
CA TYR A 685 -5.11 5.02 36.14
C TYR A 685 -6.64 5.05 36.09
N ALA A 686 -7.20 6.24 35.93
CA ALA A 686 -8.63 6.53 35.88
C ALA A 686 -9.14 6.83 34.47
N GLY A 687 -8.26 7.06 33.48
CA GLY A 687 -8.64 7.31 32.10
C GLY A 687 -7.70 8.27 31.38
N TYR A 688 -8.18 8.98 30.37
CA TYR A 688 -7.32 9.83 29.53
C TYR A 688 -8.04 11.07 28.99
N VAL A 689 -7.27 12.14 28.76
CA VAL A 689 -7.73 13.38 28.15
C VAL A 689 -7.93 13.18 26.64
N THR A 690 -9.09 13.55 26.10
CA THR A 690 -9.41 13.48 24.67
C THR A 690 -9.21 14.82 23.96
N SER A 691 -9.49 15.92 24.67
CA SER A 691 -9.43 17.27 24.14
C SER A 691 -8.89 18.21 25.21
N SER A 692 -8.00 19.14 24.85
CA SER A 692 -7.32 19.97 25.84
C SER A 692 -7.05 21.39 25.32
N PHE A 693 -7.33 22.41 26.14
CA PHE A 693 -7.11 23.81 25.77
C PHE A 693 -6.90 24.71 26.98
N ALA A 694 -5.92 25.61 26.91
CA ALA A 694 -5.77 26.70 27.87
C ALA A 694 -6.64 27.88 27.41
N SER A 695 -7.86 27.96 27.93
CA SER A 695 -8.87 28.93 27.50
C SER A 695 -8.50 30.37 27.93
N PRO A 696 -8.27 31.30 26.98
CA PRO A 696 -7.96 32.69 27.30
C PRO A 696 -9.11 33.39 28.02
N VAL A 697 -10.37 33.09 27.65
CA VAL A 697 -11.54 33.76 28.23
C VAL A 697 -11.86 33.25 29.64
N LEU A 698 -11.55 31.98 29.94
CA LEU A 698 -11.77 31.40 31.26
C LEU A 698 -10.56 31.57 32.19
N GLY A 699 -9.38 31.90 31.65
CA GLY A 699 -8.14 32.07 32.40
C GLY A 699 -7.55 30.75 32.95
N LYS A 700 -7.98 29.61 32.42
CA LYS A 700 -7.63 28.27 32.93
C LYS A 700 -7.62 27.21 31.84
N ALA A 701 -6.98 26.09 32.11
CA ALA A 701 -7.06 24.91 31.25
C ALA A 701 -8.38 24.19 31.43
N ILE A 702 -8.97 23.77 30.31
CA ILE A 702 -10.17 22.96 30.23
C ILE A 702 -9.90 21.72 29.38
N MET A 703 -10.54 20.60 29.74
CA MET A 703 -10.38 19.35 29.02
C MET A 703 -11.68 18.57 28.94
N LEU A 704 -11.84 17.78 27.88
CA LEU A 704 -12.70 16.60 27.89
C LEU A 704 -11.81 15.37 28.08
N GLY A 705 -12.33 14.34 28.76
CA GLY A 705 -11.62 13.09 28.93
C GLY A 705 -12.51 11.95 29.36
N TRP A 706 -12.13 10.73 28.98
CA TRP A 706 -12.76 9.51 29.44
C TRP A 706 -12.35 9.25 30.89
N LEU A 707 -13.32 9.15 31.78
CA LEU A 707 -13.10 8.92 33.21
C LEU A 707 -13.85 7.67 33.68
N ARG A 708 -13.13 6.79 34.39
CA ARG A 708 -13.70 5.61 35.02
C ARG A 708 -14.53 5.97 36.24
N LEU A 709 -15.55 5.16 36.50
CA LEU A 709 -16.31 5.23 37.75
C LEU A 709 -15.56 4.45 38.84
N PHE A 710 -15.50 5.03 40.04
CA PHE A 710 -14.98 4.42 41.26
C PHE A 710 -16.13 4.34 42.26
N ASP A 711 -16.41 3.14 42.78
CA ASP A 711 -17.55 2.88 43.68
C ASP A 711 -18.89 3.42 43.14
N GLY A 712 -19.08 3.36 41.82
CA GLY A 712 -20.30 3.79 41.14
C GLY A 712 -20.44 5.30 40.90
N ALA A 713 -19.40 6.10 41.20
CA ALA A 713 -19.38 7.54 40.96
C ALA A 713 -18.15 7.99 40.15
N LEU A 714 -18.28 9.10 39.44
CA LEU A 714 -17.12 9.75 38.80
C LEU A 714 -16.38 10.59 39.85
N PRO A 715 -15.05 10.44 40.00
CA PRO A 715 -14.26 11.29 40.88
C PRO A 715 -14.45 12.79 40.59
N ASP A 716 -14.58 13.59 41.66
CA ASP A 716 -14.69 15.06 41.54
C ASP A 716 -13.32 15.74 41.36
N GLN A 717 -12.26 15.14 41.90
CA GLN A 717 -10.90 15.62 41.82
C GLN A 717 -9.98 14.50 41.35
N VAL A 718 -9.14 14.80 40.36
CA VAL A 718 -8.22 13.85 39.73
C VAL A 718 -6.83 14.47 39.59
N THR A 719 -5.85 13.66 39.21
CA THR A 719 -4.50 14.10 38.86
C THR A 719 -4.27 13.89 37.37
N ILE A 720 -3.82 14.93 36.66
CA ILE A 720 -3.47 14.90 35.24
C ILE A 720 -2.10 15.56 35.09
N ASP A 721 -1.15 14.87 34.47
CA ASP A 721 0.26 15.29 34.39
C ASP A 721 0.84 15.76 35.74
N GLY A 722 0.57 15.00 36.80
CA GLY A 722 1.04 15.29 38.16
C GLY A 722 0.40 16.50 38.85
N ARG A 723 -0.61 17.13 38.24
CA ARG A 723 -1.30 18.31 38.77
C ARG A 723 -2.78 18.01 39.06
N SER A 724 -3.33 18.67 40.07
CA SER A 724 -4.74 18.51 40.42
C SER A 724 -5.65 19.15 39.37
N ALA A 725 -6.68 18.41 38.93
CA ALA A 725 -7.74 18.89 38.07
C ALA A 725 -9.11 18.58 38.69
N ARG A 726 -10.09 19.46 38.49
CA ARG A 726 -11.44 19.33 39.00
C ARG A 726 -12.40 18.94 37.88
N ARG A 727 -13.22 17.91 38.10
CA ARG A 727 -14.33 17.57 37.21
C ARG A 727 -15.43 18.62 37.29
N VAL A 728 -15.92 19.08 36.14
CA VAL A 728 -16.95 20.12 36.04
C VAL A 728 -17.98 19.78 34.96
N ALA A 729 -19.18 20.33 35.11
CA ALA A 729 -20.22 20.20 34.09
C ALA A 729 -19.89 21.06 32.86
N THR A 730 -20.12 20.49 31.67
CA THR A 730 -20.07 21.21 30.40
C THR A 730 -21.41 21.86 30.08
N PRO A 731 -21.44 22.96 29.30
CA PRO A 731 -20.28 23.67 28.72
C PRO A 731 -19.46 24.44 29.79
N PHE A 732 -18.19 24.73 29.48
CA PHE A 732 -17.31 25.52 30.37
C PHE A 732 -17.58 27.02 30.26
N TYR A 733 -17.93 27.48 29.06
CA TYR A 733 -18.18 28.87 28.71
C TYR A 733 -19.63 29.10 28.28
N ASP A 734 -20.24 30.22 28.69
CA ASP A 734 -21.61 30.64 28.34
C ASP A 734 -22.64 29.52 28.55
N LYS A 735 -22.85 29.13 29.82
CA LYS A 735 -23.63 27.93 30.19
C LYS A 735 -25.07 27.93 29.68
N ASP A 736 -25.68 29.11 29.64
CA ASP A 736 -27.05 29.27 29.15
C ASP A 736 -27.13 29.31 27.62
N GLY A 737 -25.98 29.35 26.93
CA GLY A 737 -25.89 29.50 25.49
C GLY A 737 -26.43 30.83 25.01
N ALA A 738 -26.38 31.86 25.85
CA ALA A 738 -27.01 33.15 25.60
C ALA A 738 -26.44 33.76 24.33
N ARG A 739 -25.12 33.71 24.13
CA ARG A 739 -24.43 34.31 22.97
C ARG A 739 -24.71 33.57 21.67
N ALA A 740 -24.79 32.25 21.73
CA ALA A 740 -25.08 31.41 20.57
C ALA A 740 -26.54 31.47 20.12
N ARG A 741 -27.48 31.87 20.99
CA ARG A 741 -28.93 31.81 20.73
C ARG A 741 -29.58 33.17 20.42
N VAL A 742 -28.84 34.28 20.49
CA VAL A 742 -29.33 35.64 20.12
C VAL A 742 -29.63 35.76 18.64
#